data_AF-A0A418EKU6-F1
#
_entry.id   AF-A0A418EKU6-F1
#
_cell.length_a   1.000
_cell.length_b   1.000
_cell.length_c   1.000
_cell.angle_alpha   90.00
_cell.angle_beta   90.00
_cell.angle_gamma   90.00
#
_symmetry.space_group_name_H-M   'P 1'
#
loop_
_entity.id
_entity.type
_entity.pdbx_description
1 polymer ?
#
loop_
_entity_poly.entity_id
_entity_poly.type
_entity_poly.pdbx_seq_one_letter_code
_entity_poly.pdbx_strand_id
1 'polypeptide(L)'
;MHYSQCVRCERVEPNPVAPRPTATLLLPSSVEAFLDIPLQMKACSQTMDMMTCVLAGLFPLAKEGHTFLFDVKSWRFVPCEMIAHLIHVHSPMFTPVNATHADHTSTNAINNVDAVPDVVAHERGPTTKQRLRTFKVGVSVLYMIGTVATSMTFVQYANESIGNDFFWIGFNSSGTHTFLANWFTSHLLVQDDAANLLSLDFVDTMLYNQSGVVIPHPPMYATWVQQEIGYNLTKVIHGLRLLTADDSRSGSILRNVPWSSWQSTAIEPYDWLDAFEVAFASELRSTHSGRIFWASIQDHTSTIVEEARVWTNEGVEFFTTQWQNYKTIGITESFTVQNAVGAVYPLSLKASNGTYRLAYQTSMKLYWSLSMDLIYVVVNSSFGNGSSLLRQSPAFAYRNVTVSTAMQRTSMTLTTPYHSAVVSGILGPFGSIDAKIVPRPQALLAFYRQVVAATVAAIQDTNHTRSFLTNVPMQQWALKGYESWEAGALRVQGGDILCASGTPLPVGMMASFGITHGCLARASMLQIDSAALVFALTAWQSRHPSRPLNTTYVCSGRGTARDCAATLTQVAAGVRSTRSLQNLSSAAAHTNISALEIAQIQFVVSPQNVRRSVQVAFFPPSPRFRDVVKFEGDRGAMTSMSARYPTTSWQPQASEIPRNVVNFLRMGVVYVTSVLAFVAGLVIMYTALGRGHIEPRNVFHVNRVAGFVWIGRPLLFARSMVALGILSTSKACLVRHGHLNMIQMPQPDALHFVRAVLSSSEACWLVFVIQDLLTIATQDRAQRHASRASVFVWGMSALCSCLYPVAPTVTLEQHCNFDVVDVQLECHSGSIAIGSVHRFYLLVVFTVGSVVGSVLVQLGCNRTSKVSG
;
A
#
# COMPACT_ATOMS: atom_id res chain seq x y z
N MET A 1 -26.01 36.43 107.71
CA MET A 1 -25.21 35.24 108.09
C MET A 1 -25.41 34.20 107.01
N HIS A 2 -24.38 34.00 106.18
CA HIS A 2 -24.40 33.18 104.97
C HIS A 2 -23.78 31.81 105.26
N TYR A 3 -24.47 30.72 104.96
CA TYR A 3 -23.89 29.41 104.62
C TYR A 3 -24.97 28.61 103.87
N SER A 4 -24.81 28.44 102.56
CA SER A 4 -25.73 27.69 101.69
C SER A 4 -25.17 26.29 101.39
N GLN A 5 -26.01 25.29 101.64
CA GLN A 5 -25.77 23.86 101.49
C GLN A 5 -25.72 23.39 100.02
N CYS A 6 -25.14 22.19 99.87
CA CYS A 6 -24.80 21.45 98.66
C CYS A 6 -25.72 20.22 98.51
N VAL A 7 -26.35 19.99 97.34
CA VAL A 7 -26.89 18.71 96.77
C VAL A 7 -27.12 19.00 95.25
N ARG A 8 -26.30 18.55 94.28
CA ARG A 8 -26.11 17.23 93.61
C ARG A 8 -26.63 17.25 92.15
N CYS A 9 -25.76 16.91 91.20
CA CYS A 9 -26.09 16.18 89.96
C CYS A 9 -24.78 15.62 89.35
N GLU A 10 -24.68 14.29 89.29
CA GLU A 10 -23.62 13.54 88.60
C GLU A 10 -23.67 13.77 87.08
N ARG A 11 -22.49 13.91 86.44
CA ARG A 11 -22.29 13.64 85.01
C ARG A 11 -20.85 13.19 84.74
N VAL A 12 -20.72 11.88 84.56
CA VAL A 12 -19.94 11.15 83.54
C VAL A 12 -18.79 11.92 82.87
N GLU A 13 -17.56 11.49 83.16
CA GLU A 13 -16.35 11.81 82.40
C GLU A 13 -16.47 11.27 80.95
N PRO A 14 -16.11 12.05 79.92
CA PRO A 14 -16.05 11.52 78.56
C PRO A 14 -14.77 10.67 78.36
N ASN A 15 -14.98 9.46 77.84
CA ASN A 15 -13.96 8.54 77.33
C ASN A 15 -12.89 9.23 76.47
N PRO A 16 -11.63 8.73 76.44
CA PRO A 16 -10.62 9.21 75.52
C PRO A 16 -11.09 9.03 74.08
N VAL A 17 -11.08 10.12 73.32
CA VAL A 17 -11.41 10.16 71.89
C VAL A 17 -10.48 9.18 71.17
N ALA A 18 -11.06 8.19 70.48
CA ALA A 18 -10.31 7.28 69.62
C ALA A 18 -9.47 8.08 68.61
N PRO A 19 -8.19 7.72 68.36
CA PRO A 19 -7.35 8.42 67.39
C PRO A 19 -8.05 8.40 66.03
N ARG A 20 -8.27 9.59 65.46
CA ARG A 20 -8.78 9.73 64.09
C ARG A 20 -7.86 8.91 63.16
N PRO A 21 -8.40 8.14 62.21
CA PRO A 21 -7.57 7.38 61.28
C PRO A 21 -6.64 8.36 60.54
N THR A 22 -5.33 8.21 60.76
CA THR A 22 -4.30 8.95 60.05
C THR A 22 -4.33 8.56 58.58
N ALA A 23 -4.82 9.45 57.72
CA ALA A 23 -4.80 9.24 56.28
C ALA A 23 -3.35 9.29 55.78
N THR A 24 -2.78 8.14 55.44
CA THR A 24 -1.44 8.05 54.85
C THR A 24 -1.49 8.50 53.40
N LEU A 25 -0.70 9.54 53.06
CA LEU A 25 -0.62 10.09 51.72
C LEU A 25 0.57 9.45 50.99
N LEU A 26 0.30 8.65 49.95
CA LEU A 26 1.34 7.93 49.19
C LEU A 26 1.89 8.84 48.10
N LEU A 27 3.11 9.37 48.30
CA LEU A 27 3.82 10.09 47.26
C LEU A 27 4.39 9.09 46.24
N PRO A 28 4.26 9.36 44.93
CA PRO A 28 4.92 8.57 43.88
C PRO A 28 6.43 8.60 44.03
N SER A 29 7.11 7.50 43.68
CA SER A 29 8.57 7.43 43.66
C SER A 29 9.22 8.53 42.82
N SER A 30 8.57 8.97 41.72
CA SER A 30 9.04 10.08 40.89
C SER A 30 9.04 11.44 41.60
N VAL A 31 8.21 11.62 42.63
CA VAL A 31 8.15 12.85 43.44
C VAL A 31 9.34 12.90 44.40
N GLU A 32 9.58 11.81 45.14
CA GLU A 32 10.74 11.66 46.04
C GLU A 32 12.08 11.77 45.29
N ALA A 33 12.11 11.27 44.06
CA ALA A 33 13.28 11.23 43.19
C ALA A 33 13.80 12.59 42.70
N PHE A 34 12.87 13.47 42.34
CA PHE A 34 13.15 14.61 41.46
C PHE A 34 12.69 15.95 42.03
N LEU A 35 11.84 15.96 43.06
CA LEU A 35 11.40 17.20 43.69
C LEU A 35 12.21 17.44 44.96
N ASP A 36 12.75 18.65 45.09
CA ASP A 36 13.37 19.11 46.34
C ASP A 36 12.25 19.38 47.35
N ILE A 37 12.06 18.48 48.32
CA ILE A 37 11.10 18.61 49.42
C ILE A 37 11.86 19.01 50.70
N PRO A 38 11.68 20.22 51.24
CA PRO A 38 12.35 20.63 52.47
C PRO A 38 11.79 19.88 53.69
N LEU A 39 12.57 18.90 54.18
CA LEU A 39 12.35 18.22 55.46
C LEU A 39 12.87 19.10 56.61
N GLN A 40 11.99 19.74 57.38
CA GLN A 40 12.38 20.38 58.63
C GLN A 40 12.37 19.36 59.78
N MET A 41 13.55 18.94 60.22
CA MET A 41 13.72 17.91 61.28
C MET A 41 13.32 18.35 62.70
N LYS A 42 12.98 19.64 62.95
CA LYS A 42 12.70 20.14 64.31
C LYS A 42 11.27 19.92 64.82
N ALA A 43 10.33 19.54 63.95
CA ALA A 43 8.97 19.15 64.32
C ALA A 43 8.44 18.29 63.17
N CYS A 44 8.03 17.03 63.41
CA CYS A 44 7.59 16.03 62.41
C CYS A 44 6.51 16.50 61.42
N SER A 45 6.84 17.45 60.54
CA SER A 45 6.00 18.12 59.57
C SER A 45 6.80 18.29 58.28
N GLN A 46 6.26 17.76 57.19
CA GLN A 46 6.82 17.98 55.85
C GLN A 46 6.14 19.21 55.26
N THR A 47 6.95 20.11 54.68
CA THR A 47 6.45 21.31 54.01
C THR A 47 6.64 21.17 52.52
N MET A 48 5.57 21.39 51.76
CA MET A 48 5.60 21.42 50.30
C MET A 48 4.99 22.73 49.82
N ASP A 49 5.61 23.37 48.84
CA ASP A 49 4.98 24.51 48.19
C ASP A 49 3.79 24.05 47.33
N MET A 50 2.84 24.97 47.09
CA MET A 50 1.61 24.67 46.36
C MET A 50 1.84 24.06 44.98
N MET A 51 2.91 24.47 44.28
CA MET A 51 3.23 24.00 42.94
C MET A 51 3.78 22.57 42.98
N THR A 52 4.67 22.27 43.93
CA THR A 52 5.19 20.93 44.17
C THR A 52 4.07 19.95 44.54
N CYS A 53 3.05 20.40 45.30
CA CYS A 53 1.84 19.61 45.55
C CYS A 53 1.08 19.28 44.25
N VAL A 54 0.85 20.26 43.37
CA VAL A 54 0.16 20.03 42.09
C VAL A 54 0.92 19.05 41.20
N LEU A 55 2.26 19.15 41.13
CA LEU A 55 3.09 18.17 40.41
C LEU A 55 2.96 16.75 41.00
N ALA A 56 2.87 16.65 42.32
CA ALA A 56 2.68 15.39 43.03
C ALA A 56 1.26 14.81 42.90
N GLY A 57 0.33 15.50 42.23
CA GLY A 57 -1.07 15.08 42.07
C GLY A 57 -1.95 15.46 43.27
N LEU A 58 -1.50 16.43 44.06
CA LEU A 58 -2.14 16.89 45.29
C LEU A 58 -2.67 18.31 45.08
N PHE A 59 -3.98 18.48 45.14
CA PHE A 59 -4.64 19.73 44.81
C PHE A 59 -5.10 20.45 46.09
N PRO A 60 -4.46 21.58 46.48
CA PRO A 60 -4.86 22.32 47.67
C PRO A 60 -6.13 23.15 47.40
N LEU A 61 -7.16 22.89 48.19
CA LEU A 61 -8.48 23.53 48.17
C LEU A 61 -8.72 24.22 49.52
N ALA A 62 -9.29 25.42 49.47
CA ALA A 62 -9.77 26.12 50.65
C ALA A 62 -11.29 26.27 50.56
N LYS A 63 -12.02 25.80 51.57
CA LYS A 63 -13.47 26.00 51.69
C LYS A 63 -13.82 26.35 53.13
N GLU A 64 -14.53 27.46 53.32
CA GLU A 64 -15.11 27.88 54.62
C GLU A 64 -14.09 27.89 55.79
N GLY A 65 -12.87 28.37 55.54
CA GLY A 65 -11.82 28.49 56.56
C GLY A 65 -11.02 27.21 56.83
N HIS A 66 -11.36 26.08 56.18
CA HIS A 66 -10.60 24.84 56.24
C HIS A 66 -9.84 24.59 54.93
N THR A 67 -8.57 24.22 55.04
CA THR A 67 -7.71 23.79 53.93
C THR A 67 -7.69 22.27 53.81
N PHE A 68 -8.05 21.78 52.63
CA PHE A 68 -8.03 20.37 52.27
C PHE A 68 -7.09 20.15 51.09
N LEU A 69 -6.51 18.97 51.02
CA LEU A 69 -5.65 18.54 49.94
C LEU A 69 -6.30 17.34 49.27
N PHE A 70 -6.71 17.53 48.01
CA PHE A 70 -7.32 16.47 47.21
C PHE A 70 -6.24 15.68 46.48
N ASP A 71 -6.08 14.41 46.82
CA ASP A 71 -5.20 13.49 46.11
C ASP A 71 -5.92 12.90 44.90
N VAL A 72 -5.49 13.30 43.71
CA VAL A 72 -6.05 12.86 42.43
C VAL A 72 -5.85 11.35 42.21
N LYS A 73 -4.86 10.74 42.85
CA LYS A 73 -4.52 9.32 42.67
C LYS A 73 -5.47 8.43 43.46
N SER A 74 -5.69 8.77 44.73
CA SER A 74 -6.55 8.01 45.64
C SER A 74 -8.00 8.51 45.68
N TRP A 75 -8.30 9.64 45.02
CA TRP A 75 -9.60 10.31 45.04
C TRP A 75 -10.08 10.62 46.47
N ARG A 76 -9.16 11.12 47.32
CA ARG A 76 -9.43 11.43 48.74
C ARG A 76 -9.09 12.87 49.09
N PHE A 77 -9.84 13.43 50.04
CA PHE A 77 -9.54 14.70 50.68
C PHE A 77 -8.78 14.47 51.99
N VAL A 78 -7.65 15.14 52.17
CA VAL A 78 -6.82 15.08 53.37
C VAL A 78 -6.78 16.48 54.01
N PRO A 79 -7.10 16.63 55.30
CA PRO A 79 -7.00 17.93 55.97
C PRO A 79 -5.53 18.37 56.07
N CYS A 80 -5.24 19.65 55.80
CA CYS A 80 -3.89 20.21 55.89
C CYS A 80 -3.91 21.61 56.50
N GLU A 81 -2.75 22.09 56.97
CA GLU A 81 -2.57 23.47 57.43
C GLU A 81 -1.73 24.26 56.42
N MET A 82 -2.13 25.48 56.10
CA MET A 82 -1.42 26.35 55.16
C MET A 82 -0.80 27.53 55.92
N ILE A 83 0.52 27.58 56.00
CA ILE A 83 1.26 28.66 56.69
C ILE A 83 2.25 29.28 55.70
N ALA A 84 2.20 30.60 55.52
CA ALA A 84 3.12 31.35 54.64
C ALA A 84 3.26 30.78 53.20
N HIS A 85 2.15 30.32 52.61
CA HIS A 85 2.09 29.69 51.28
C HIS A 85 2.74 28.30 51.17
N LEU A 86 3.15 27.70 52.29
CA LEU A 86 3.60 26.31 52.40
C LEU A 86 2.48 25.44 52.98
N ILE A 87 2.32 24.24 52.44
CA ILE A 87 1.37 23.24 52.92
C ILE A 87 2.10 22.37 53.95
N HIS A 88 1.61 22.39 55.18
CA HIS A 88 2.06 21.54 56.27
C HIS A 88 1.17 20.30 56.34
N VAL A 89 1.78 19.14 56.12
CA VAL A 89 1.12 17.85 56.32
C VAL A 89 1.58 17.28 57.66
N HIS A 90 0.64 17.07 58.59
CA HIS A 90 0.90 16.42 59.87
C HIS A 90 1.17 14.92 59.66
N SER A 91 2.27 14.40 60.22
CA SER A 91 2.72 13.01 60.07
C SER A 91 1.87 12.01 60.89
N PRO A 92 1.86 10.69 60.56
CA PRO A 92 3.04 9.83 60.61
C PRO A 92 3.72 9.63 59.25
N MET A 93 5.04 9.75 59.30
CA MET A 93 6.01 9.78 58.20
C MET A 93 6.58 8.39 57.96
N PHE A 94 6.82 8.07 56.69
CA PHE A 94 7.60 6.94 56.18
C PHE A 94 8.83 6.61 57.06
N THR A 95 8.94 5.38 57.56
CA THR A 95 10.21 4.85 58.05
C THR A 95 11.08 4.45 56.85
N PRO A 96 12.28 5.02 56.66
CA PRO A 96 13.23 4.45 55.71
C PRO A 96 13.55 3.01 56.12
N VAL A 97 13.61 2.08 55.17
CA VAL A 97 13.79 0.63 55.40
C VAL A 97 15.10 0.28 56.15
N ASN A 98 16.02 1.25 56.37
CA ASN A 98 17.31 1.05 57.02
C ASN A 98 17.52 1.80 58.36
N ALA A 99 16.48 2.31 59.02
CA ALA A 99 16.64 2.86 60.37
C ALA A 99 16.50 1.76 61.45
N THR A 100 17.37 0.76 61.41
CA THR A 100 17.71 -0.03 62.59
C THR A 100 19.19 0.24 62.90
N HIS A 101 19.48 0.61 64.14
CA HIS A 101 20.76 1.13 64.66
C HIS A 101 20.99 2.65 64.54
N ALA A 102 20.20 3.42 65.29
CA ALA A 102 20.73 4.63 65.93
C ALA A 102 20.57 4.44 67.43
N ASP A 103 21.71 4.25 68.11
CA ASP A 103 21.81 3.97 69.53
C ASP A 103 21.12 5.03 70.40
N HIS A 104 20.42 4.52 71.42
CA HIS A 104 19.90 5.28 72.54
C HIS A 104 21.05 5.80 73.43
N THR A 105 21.72 6.88 73.05
CA THR A 105 22.55 7.65 74.00
C THR A 105 22.64 9.11 73.58
N SER A 106 21.72 9.95 74.07
CA SER A 106 21.98 11.35 74.49
C SER A 106 20.67 12.05 74.89
N THR A 107 20.01 11.51 75.91
CA THR A 107 19.26 12.36 76.86
C THR A 107 20.30 13.12 77.68
N ASN A 108 20.41 14.43 77.46
CA ASN A 108 20.77 15.49 78.43
C ASN A 108 21.42 16.68 77.72
N ALA A 109 20.60 17.70 77.40
CA ALA A 109 20.92 19.13 77.53
C ALA A 109 19.82 19.96 76.84
N ILE A 110 18.61 19.84 77.40
CA ILE A 110 17.59 20.89 77.30
C ILE A 110 18.04 21.96 78.29
N ASN A 111 18.42 23.14 77.80
CA ASN A 111 18.26 24.46 78.41
C ASN A 111 19.19 25.45 77.68
N ASN A 112 18.63 26.16 76.70
CA ASN A 112 18.88 27.59 76.52
C ASN A 112 17.80 28.14 75.59
N VAL A 113 16.84 28.80 76.25
CA VAL A 113 15.80 29.62 75.64
C VAL A 113 16.44 30.99 75.42
N ASP A 114 16.73 31.34 74.17
CA ASP A 114 16.93 32.74 73.79
C ASP A 114 15.72 33.20 72.98
N ALA A 115 15.09 34.23 73.53
CA ALA A 115 13.90 34.88 73.02
C ALA A 115 14.14 35.51 71.64
N VAL A 116 13.11 35.44 70.80
CA VAL A 116 12.99 36.18 69.53
C VAL A 116 12.83 37.67 69.88
N PRO A 117 13.66 38.59 69.34
CA PRO A 117 13.32 40.00 69.37
C PRO A 117 12.39 40.33 68.19
N ASP A 118 11.24 40.92 68.52
CA ASP A 118 10.42 41.68 67.58
C ASP A 118 11.28 42.77 66.92
N VAL A 119 11.48 42.65 65.60
CA VAL A 119 12.05 43.73 64.79
C VAL A 119 11.05 44.13 63.72
N VAL A 120 10.41 45.26 63.98
CA VAL A 120 9.70 46.10 63.02
C VAL A 120 10.59 46.30 61.79
N ALA A 121 10.19 45.71 60.66
CA ALA A 121 10.93 45.81 59.40
C ALA A 121 10.65 47.16 58.73
N HIS A 122 11.63 48.06 58.82
CA HIS A 122 11.72 49.23 57.94
C HIS A 122 12.06 48.78 56.52
N GLU A 123 11.30 49.28 55.53
CA GLU A 123 11.50 49.08 54.09
C GLU A 123 12.97 49.26 53.68
N ARG A 124 13.62 48.17 53.25
CA ARG A 124 14.84 48.20 52.44
C ARG A 124 14.57 47.46 51.14
N GLY A 125 14.94 48.07 50.02
CA GLY A 125 14.73 47.56 48.67
C GLY A 125 15.24 46.13 48.45
N PRO A 126 14.79 45.44 47.39
CA PRO A 126 14.97 44.01 47.22
C PRO A 126 16.46 43.64 47.17
N THR A 127 16.88 42.79 48.11
CA THR A 127 18.24 42.25 48.23
C THR A 127 18.62 41.45 46.97
N THR A 128 19.92 41.39 46.62
CA THR A 128 20.44 40.70 45.42
C THR A 128 19.98 39.24 45.31
N LYS A 129 19.79 38.55 46.45
CA LYS A 129 19.26 37.18 46.53
C LYS A 129 17.78 37.09 46.11
N GLN A 130 16.97 38.11 46.41
CA GLN A 130 15.56 38.19 46.04
C GLN A 130 15.40 38.42 44.53
N ARG A 131 16.20 39.32 43.94
CA ARG A 131 16.24 39.52 42.47
C ARG A 131 16.63 38.24 41.72
N LEU A 132 17.62 37.50 42.22
CA LEU A 132 18.03 36.21 41.64
C LEU A 132 16.92 35.15 41.73
N ARG A 133 16.15 35.12 42.82
CA ARG A 133 15.01 34.21 42.98
C ARG A 133 13.89 34.55 42.00
N THR A 134 13.52 35.82 41.88
CA THR A 134 12.50 36.27 40.91
C THR A 134 12.91 35.97 39.47
N PHE A 135 14.20 36.16 39.13
CA PHE A 135 14.75 35.78 37.82
C PHE A 135 14.63 34.26 37.56
N LYS A 136 15.01 33.41 38.52
CA LYS A 136 14.89 31.95 38.41
C LYS A 136 13.43 31.50 38.24
N VAL A 137 12.49 32.09 38.98
CA VAL A 137 11.05 31.83 38.82
C VAL A 137 10.59 32.22 37.41
N GLY A 138 10.98 33.40 36.91
CA GLY A 138 10.67 33.84 35.54
C GLY A 138 11.17 32.87 34.47
N VAL A 139 12.43 32.40 34.58
CA VAL A 139 13.00 31.39 33.68
C VAL A 139 12.22 30.06 33.74
N SER A 140 11.80 29.64 34.94
CA SER A 140 11.04 28.40 35.12
C SER A 140 9.64 28.46 34.49
N VAL A 141 8.97 29.62 34.56
CA VAL A 141 7.67 29.86 33.90
C VAL A 141 7.85 29.90 32.38
N LEU A 142 8.91 30.53 31.88
CA LEU A 142 9.22 30.52 30.44
C LEU A 142 9.51 29.11 29.92
N TYR A 143 10.25 28.30 30.68
CA TYR A 143 10.47 26.88 30.37
C TYR A 143 9.14 26.11 30.32
N MET A 144 8.24 26.34 31.27
CA MET A 144 6.91 25.71 31.30
C MET A 144 6.08 26.08 30.06
N ILE A 145 6.03 27.36 29.70
CA ILE A 145 5.32 27.83 28.50
C ILE A 145 5.95 27.20 27.25
N GLY A 146 7.29 27.18 27.17
CA GLY A 146 8.02 26.56 26.06
C GLY A 146 7.76 25.06 25.94
N THR A 147 7.68 24.31 27.05
CA THR A 147 7.41 22.87 26.99
C THR A 147 5.98 22.55 26.55
N VAL A 148 5.01 23.37 26.93
CA VAL A 148 3.62 23.21 26.48
C VAL A 148 3.51 23.58 25.00
N ALA A 149 4.11 24.70 24.60
CA ALA A 149 4.11 25.14 23.20
C ALA A 149 4.77 24.10 22.28
N THR A 150 5.93 23.57 22.66
CA THR A 150 6.60 22.49 21.89
C THR A 150 5.73 21.24 21.82
N SER A 151 5.13 20.80 22.94
CA SER A 151 4.21 19.66 22.93
C SER A 151 3.00 19.88 22.01
N MET A 152 2.42 21.09 21.99
CA MET A 152 1.32 21.46 21.08
C MET A 152 1.77 21.48 19.62
N THR A 153 2.95 22.02 19.31
CA THR A 153 3.51 21.97 17.95
C THR A 153 3.78 20.53 17.49
N PHE A 154 4.14 19.63 18.40
CA PHE A 154 4.28 18.21 18.08
C PHE A 154 2.93 17.56 17.79
N VAL A 155 1.85 17.90 18.50
CA VAL A 155 0.50 17.40 18.16
C VAL A 155 0.14 17.77 16.71
N GLN A 156 0.39 19.02 16.32
CA GLN A 156 0.12 19.48 14.94
C GLN A 156 0.96 18.70 13.94
N TYR A 157 2.26 18.56 14.18
CA TYR A 157 3.17 17.83 13.30
C TYR A 157 2.89 16.32 13.23
N ALA A 158 2.56 15.71 14.37
CA ALA A 158 2.15 14.31 14.44
C ALA A 158 0.84 14.11 13.67
N ASN A 159 -0.14 15.00 13.83
CA ASN A 159 -1.39 14.91 13.07
C ASN A 159 -1.16 14.93 11.55
N GLU A 160 -0.22 15.72 11.05
CA GLU A 160 0.18 15.67 9.63
C GLU A 160 0.97 14.40 9.27
N SER A 161 1.92 13.99 10.12
CA SER A 161 2.85 12.88 9.87
C SER A 161 2.18 11.52 9.90
N ILE A 162 1.32 11.29 10.89
CA ILE A 162 0.58 10.06 11.05
C ILE A 162 -0.82 10.25 10.45
N GLY A 163 -0.87 10.49 9.14
CA GLY A 163 -2.09 10.64 8.31
C GLY A 163 -2.95 9.38 8.20
N ASN A 164 -2.26 8.25 8.24
CA ASN A 164 -2.68 6.89 7.92
C ASN A 164 -1.72 5.95 8.66
N ASP A 165 -2.02 4.65 8.67
CA ASP A 165 -1.19 3.68 9.40
C ASP A 165 0.20 3.44 8.74
N PHE A 166 0.46 4.00 7.54
CA PHE A 166 1.78 3.99 6.88
C PHE A 166 2.74 5.05 7.45
N PHE A 167 2.21 6.05 8.14
CA PHE A 167 2.91 7.27 8.56
C PHE A 167 3.43 8.10 7.37
N TRP A 168 2.71 8.00 6.24
CA TRP A 168 3.05 8.70 5.00
C TRP A 168 2.23 10.00 4.88
N ILE A 169 2.92 11.13 4.98
CA ILE A 169 2.33 12.48 4.84
C ILE A 169 1.68 12.65 3.47
N GLY A 170 0.43 13.13 3.46
CA GLY A 170 -0.28 13.48 2.24
C GLY A 170 -0.73 12.30 1.36
N PHE A 171 -0.52 11.06 1.80
CA PHE A 171 -0.93 9.88 1.05
C PHE A 171 -2.46 9.80 0.95
N ASN A 172 -2.96 9.84 -0.29
CA ASN A 172 -4.37 9.78 -0.63
C ASN A 172 -4.60 8.84 -1.82
N SER A 173 -5.84 8.40 -2.01
CA SER A 173 -6.19 7.43 -3.05
C SER A 173 -6.10 8.04 -4.45
N SER A 174 -6.53 9.29 -4.64
CA SER A 174 -6.55 9.94 -5.95
C SER A 174 -5.18 10.47 -6.42
N GLY A 175 -4.25 10.70 -5.49
CA GLY A 175 -2.95 11.30 -5.78
C GLY A 175 -1.82 10.30 -5.64
N THR A 176 -1.25 10.14 -4.44
CA THR A 176 -0.06 9.30 -4.24
C THR A 176 -0.30 7.85 -4.62
N HIS A 177 -1.45 7.26 -4.26
CA HIS A 177 -1.76 5.87 -4.62
C HIS A 177 -1.88 5.70 -6.14
N THR A 178 -2.68 6.52 -6.83
CA THR A 178 -2.79 6.48 -8.30
C THR A 178 -1.42 6.69 -8.97
N PHE A 179 -0.61 7.64 -8.48
CA PHE A 179 0.73 7.88 -9.01
C PHE A 179 1.62 6.65 -8.90
N LEU A 180 1.64 6.01 -7.72
CA LEU A 180 2.41 4.79 -7.50
C LEU A 180 1.93 3.64 -8.37
N ALA A 181 0.61 3.49 -8.55
CA ALA A 181 0.05 2.45 -9.40
C ALA A 181 0.42 2.66 -10.88
N ASN A 182 0.41 3.90 -11.37
CA ASN A 182 0.91 4.25 -12.70
C ASN A 182 2.43 4.00 -12.81
N TRP A 183 3.19 4.33 -11.77
CA TRP A 183 4.63 4.08 -11.68
C TRP A 183 4.94 2.57 -11.78
N PHE A 184 4.28 1.72 -10.99
CA PHE A 184 4.44 0.26 -11.08
C PHE A 184 4.00 -0.27 -12.44
N THR A 185 2.85 0.18 -12.97
CA THR A 185 2.36 -0.26 -14.30
C THR A 185 3.38 0.03 -15.40
N SER A 186 4.08 1.16 -15.33
CA SER A 186 5.13 1.50 -16.28
C SER A 186 6.41 0.67 -16.09
N HIS A 187 6.85 0.43 -14.84
CA HIS A 187 8.09 -0.29 -14.56
C HIS A 187 7.97 -1.79 -14.80
N LEU A 188 6.82 -2.40 -14.53
CA LEU A 188 6.55 -3.80 -14.89
C LEU A 188 6.64 -4.03 -16.40
N LEU A 189 6.36 -2.99 -17.21
CA LEU A 189 6.56 -3.05 -18.65
C LEU A 189 8.02 -2.87 -19.06
N VAL A 190 8.85 -2.23 -18.22
CA VAL A 190 10.24 -1.84 -18.52
C VAL A 190 11.28 -2.82 -17.92
N GLN A 191 10.93 -3.57 -16.87
CA GLN A 191 11.74 -4.59 -16.19
C GLN A 191 13.18 -4.11 -15.97
N ASP A 192 13.32 -3.12 -15.09
CA ASP A 192 14.61 -2.58 -14.65
C ASP A 192 14.81 -2.95 -13.17
N ASP A 193 15.86 -3.70 -12.85
CA ASP A 193 16.10 -4.27 -11.52
C ASP A 193 16.55 -3.20 -10.50
N ALA A 194 16.92 -2.00 -10.95
CA ALA A 194 17.38 -0.89 -10.11
C ALA A 194 16.32 0.22 -9.98
N ALA A 195 15.15 -0.11 -9.43
CA ALA A 195 14.08 0.87 -9.25
C ALA A 195 14.35 1.84 -8.10
N ASN A 196 14.47 3.13 -8.42
CA ASN A 196 14.58 4.21 -7.43
C ASN A 196 13.37 5.15 -7.54
N LEU A 197 12.55 5.21 -6.50
CA LEU A 197 11.34 6.06 -6.44
C LEU A 197 11.65 7.55 -6.49
N LEU A 198 12.86 7.94 -6.08
CA LEU A 198 13.35 9.31 -6.12
C LEU A 198 14.06 9.65 -7.44
N SER A 199 14.20 8.68 -8.36
CA SER A 199 14.82 8.97 -9.65
C SER A 199 13.93 9.89 -10.48
N LEU A 200 14.59 10.81 -11.19
CA LEU A 200 13.96 11.66 -12.20
C LEU A 200 13.52 10.85 -13.43
N ASP A 201 13.90 9.57 -13.55
CA ASP A 201 13.57 8.73 -14.71
C ASP A 201 12.06 8.47 -14.87
N PHE A 202 11.26 8.73 -13.83
CA PHE A 202 9.81 8.64 -13.93
C PHE A 202 9.08 9.88 -13.43
N VAL A 203 8.51 10.57 -14.40
CA VAL A 203 7.71 11.76 -14.19
C VAL A 203 6.44 11.64 -15.02
N ASP A 204 5.29 11.82 -14.38
CA ASP A 204 4.00 11.74 -15.05
C ASP A 204 3.36 13.12 -15.20
N THR A 205 2.59 13.33 -16.25
CA THR A 205 1.86 14.58 -16.53
C THR A 205 0.41 14.58 -16.06
N MET A 206 -0.08 13.45 -15.53
CA MET A 206 -1.46 13.30 -15.06
C MET A 206 -1.82 14.30 -13.94
N LEU A 207 -3.04 14.85 -13.96
CA LEU A 207 -3.53 15.73 -12.90
C LEU A 207 -4.05 14.91 -11.70
N TYR A 208 -3.18 14.69 -10.72
CA TYR A 208 -3.49 14.00 -9.46
C TYR A 208 -4.32 14.80 -8.44
N ASN A 209 -4.80 15.99 -8.82
CA ASN A 209 -5.61 16.87 -7.97
C ASN A 209 -7.12 16.77 -8.22
N GLN A 210 -7.55 15.95 -9.18
CA GLN A 210 -8.97 15.78 -9.52
C GLN A 210 -9.59 14.65 -8.69
N SER A 211 -10.90 14.73 -8.43
CA SER A 211 -11.65 13.60 -7.89
C SER A 211 -11.81 12.52 -8.98
N GLY A 212 -11.57 11.26 -8.63
CA GLY A 212 -11.79 10.14 -9.55
C GLY A 212 -10.70 9.93 -10.59
N VAL A 213 -9.43 10.21 -10.26
CA VAL A 213 -8.30 9.85 -11.12
C VAL A 213 -8.27 8.33 -11.29
N VAL A 214 -8.23 7.86 -12.52
CA VAL A 214 -8.22 6.43 -12.86
C VAL A 214 -6.85 5.99 -13.37
N ILE A 215 -6.52 4.74 -13.12
CA ILE A 215 -5.32 4.06 -13.61
C ILE A 215 -5.69 3.36 -14.92
N PRO A 216 -5.24 3.86 -16.08
CA PRO A 216 -5.51 3.20 -17.35
C PRO A 216 -4.64 1.96 -17.49
N HIS A 217 -5.23 0.83 -17.87
CA HIS A 217 -4.47 -0.37 -18.21
C HIS A 217 -5.01 -1.03 -19.49
N PRO A 218 -4.12 -1.71 -20.25
CA PRO A 218 -4.54 -2.57 -21.33
C PRO A 218 -5.57 -3.62 -20.86
N PRO A 219 -6.66 -3.83 -21.60
CA PRO A 219 -7.61 -4.91 -21.28
C PRO A 219 -6.99 -6.30 -21.43
N MET A 220 -5.93 -6.43 -22.23
CA MET A 220 -5.24 -7.70 -22.49
C MET A 220 -4.11 -7.99 -21.51
N TYR A 221 -3.88 -7.10 -20.53
CA TYR A 221 -2.79 -7.27 -19.58
C TYR A 221 -2.88 -8.61 -18.84
N ALA A 222 -4.06 -8.96 -18.33
CA ALA A 222 -4.27 -10.23 -17.64
C ALA A 222 -3.98 -11.43 -18.53
N THR A 223 -4.36 -11.36 -19.81
CA THR A 223 -4.09 -12.42 -20.78
C THR A 223 -2.60 -12.63 -21.03
N TRP A 224 -1.80 -11.56 -21.10
CA TRP A 224 -0.35 -11.68 -21.25
C TRP A 224 0.29 -12.29 -20.01
N VAL A 225 -0.10 -11.85 -18.82
CA VAL A 225 0.39 -12.39 -17.55
C VAL A 225 0.05 -13.88 -17.44
N GLN A 226 -1.15 -14.30 -17.84
CA GLN A 226 -1.52 -15.72 -17.89
C GLN A 226 -0.56 -16.55 -18.76
N GLN A 227 -0.17 -16.04 -19.93
CA GLN A 227 0.79 -16.75 -20.79
C GLN A 227 2.16 -16.88 -20.13
N GLU A 228 2.64 -15.83 -19.45
CA GLU A 228 3.92 -15.85 -18.74
C GLU A 228 3.91 -16.85 -17.58
N ILE A 229 2.82 -16.91 -16.80
CA ILE A 229 2.66 -17.91 -15.72
C ILE A 229 2.57 -19.33 -16.30
N GLY A 230 2.00 -19.49 -17.50
CA GLY A 230 1.83 -20.78 -18.18
C GLY A 230 3.13 -21.56 -18.44
N TYR A 231 4.28 -20.90 -18.45
CA TYR A 231 5.60 -21.55 -18.54
C TYR A 231 6.05 -22.22 -17.22
N ASN A 232 5.37 -21.96 -16.10
CA ASN A 232 5.66 -22.60 -14.82
C ASN A 232 4.59 -23.65 -14.51
N LEU A 233 4.89 -24.92 -14.82
CA LEU A 233 3.95 -26.03 -14.64
C LEU A 233 3.52 -26.23 -13.18
N THR A 234 4.36 -25.92 -12.20
CA THR A 234 3.96 -25.99 -10.78
C THR A 234 2.82 -25.02 -10.48
N LYS A 235 2.87 -23.80 -11.01
CA LYS A 235 1.78 -22.82 -10.85
C LYS A 235 0.52 -23.24 -11.60
N VAL A 236 0.67 -23.82 -12.80
CA VAL A 236 -0.46 -24.35 -13.60
C VAL A 236 -1.17 -25.46 -12.84
N ILE A 237 -0.44 -26.47 -12.36
CA ILE A 237 -1.00 -27.61 -11.63
C ILE A 237 -1.64 -27.17 -10.33
N HIS A 238 -1.03 -26.23 -9.62
CA HIS A 238 -1.65 -25.61 -8.44
C HIS A 238 -3.00 -24.99 -8.80
N GLY A 239 -3.07 -24.15 -9.84
CA GLY A 239 -4.31 -23.55 -10.31
C GLY A 239 -5.36 -24.57 -10.73
N LEU A 240 -4.97 -25.63 -11.44
CA LEU A 240 -5.88 -26.70 -11.87
C LEU A 240 -6.51 -27.45 -10.67
N ARG A 241 -5.76 -27.61 -9.58
CA ARG A 241 -6.24 -28.26 -8.35
C ARG A 241 -7.14 -27.37 -7.50
N LEU A 242 -7.10 -26.05 -7.72
CA LEU A 242 -8.01 -25.09 -7.08
C LEU A 242 -9.36 -24.96 -7.80
N LEU A 243 -9.48 -25.49 -9.02
CA LEU A 243 -10.73 -25.39 -9.79
C LEU A 243 -11.88 -26.05 -9.02
N THR A 244 -12.95 -25.27 -8.80
CA THR A 244 -14.19 -25.76 -8.22
C THR A 244 -15.15 -26.25 -9.32
N ALA A 245 -16.21 -26.93 -8.89
CA ALA A 245 -17.25 -27.51 -9.74
C ALA A 245 -17.77 -26.53 -10.81
N ASP A 246 -18.12 -25.30 -10.44
CA ASP A 246 -18.73 -24.29 -11.34
C ASP A 246 -17.78 -23.72 -12.41
N ASP A 247 -16.47 -23.74 -12.14
CA ASP A 247 -15.41 -23.18 -12.99
C ASP A 247 -14.89 -24.18 -14.04
N SER A 248 -15.26 -25.47 -13.89
CA SER A 248 -14.73 -26.61 -14.66
C SER A 248 -15.30 -26.78 -16.09
N ARG A 249 -15.99 -25.77 -16.64
CA ARG A 249 -16.66 -25.80 -17.96
C ARG A 249 -15.74 -26.12 -19.15
N SER A 250 -14.43 -25.97 -18.95
CA SER A 250 -13.39 -26.24 -19.92
C SER A 250 -12.66 -27.50 -19.47
N GLY A 251 -12.79 -28.59 -20.24
CA GLY A 251 -12.14 -29.87 -19.99
C GLY A 251 -10.69 -29.71 -19.59
N SER A 252 -10.43 -29.79 -18.29
CA SER A 252 -9.10 -29.65 -17.70
C SER A 252 -8.78 -30.97 -17.01
N ILE A 253 -7.62 -31.49 -17.40
CA ILE A 253 -6.93 -32.71 -16.98
C ILE A 253 -7.59 -33.40 -15.77
N LEU A 254 -8.38 -34.46 -16.02
CA LEU A 254 -9.11 -35.24 -15.02
C LEU A 254 -8.24 -35.68 -13.82
N ARG A 255 -6.93 -35.79 -14.03
CA ARG A 255 -5.93 -36.17 -13.03
C ARG A 255 -5.59 -35.05 -12.02
N ASN A 256 -5.83 -33.78 -12.37
CA ASN A 256 -5.44 -32.62 -11.56
C ASN A 256 -6.63 -31.86 -10.96
N VAL A 257 -7.86 -32.25 -11.28
CA VAL A 257 -9.07 -31.65 -10.69
C VAL A 257 -9.52 -32.52 -9.51
N PRO A 258 -9.87 -31.95 -8.35
CA PRO A 258 -10.35 -32.73 -7.21
C PRO A 258 -11.64 -33.49 -7.54
N TRP A 259 -11.61 -34.82 -7.42
CA TRP A 259 -12.72 -35.67 -7.88
C TRP A 259 -13.99 -35.54 -7.04
N SER A 260 -13.85 -35.28 -5.75
CA SER A 260 -14.96 -34.96 -4.86
C SER A 260 -15.70 -33.68 -5.28
N SER A 261 -14.97 -32.66 -5.73
CA SER A 261 -15.56 -31.41 -6.21
C SER A 261 -16.29 -31.64 -7.54
N TRP A 262 -15.67 -32.41 -8.44
CA TRP A 262 -16.25 -32.70 -9.74
C TRP A 262 -17.53 -33.55 -9.66
N GLN A 263 -17.58 -34.53 -8.74
CA GLN A 263 -18.77 -35.37 -8.51
C GLN A 263 -20.01 -34.61 -8.00
N SER A 264 -19.82 -33.40 -7.45
CA SER A 264 -20.94 -32.57 -6.98
C SER A 264 -21.53 -31.65 -8.05
N THR A 265 -21.04 -31.71 -9.29
CA THR A 265 -21.33 -30.74 -10.35
C THR A 265 -22.55 -31.13 -11.22
N ALA A 266 -23.76 -30.87 -10.74
CA ALA A 266 -24.95 -30.91 -11.59
C ALA A 266 -25.30 -29.48 -12.02
N ILE A 267 -25.01 -29.11 -13.27
CA ILE A 267 -25.44 -27.81 -13.83
C ILE A 267 -26.44 -28.10 -14.96
N GLU A 268 -27.69 -27.66 -14.80
CA GLU A 268 -28.75 -27.81 -15.80
C GLU A 268 -28.29 -27.33 -17.21
N PRO A 269 -28.61 -28.06 -18.30
CA PRO A 269 -29.64 -29.09 -18.39
C PRO A 269 -29.15 -30.55 -18.24
N TYR A 270 -27.85 -30.80 -18.05
CA TYR A 270 -27.28 -32.16 -18.08
C TYR A 270 -26.25 -32.36 -16.96
N ASP A 271 -26.27 -33.53 -16.31
CA ASP A 271 -25.21 -33.91 -15.36
C ASP A 271 -23.92 -34.24 -16.12
N TRP A 272 -22.82 -33.55 -15.79
CA TRP A 272 -21.54 -33.77 -16.45
C TRP A 272 -20.97 -35.15 -16.14
N LEU A 273 -21.31 -35.75 -14.99
CA LEU A 273 -20.91 -37.13 -14.68
C LEU A 273 -21.57 -38.11 -15.62
N ASP A 274 -22.86 -37.94 -15.91
CA ASP A 274 -23.58 -38.76 -16.88
C ASP A 274 -22.96 -38.61 -18.28
N ALA A 275 -22.57 -37.39 -18.65
CA ALA A 275 -21.89 -37.14 -19.92
C ALA A 275 -20.54 -37.85 -20.02
N PHE A 276 -19.73 -37.83 -18.96
CA PHE A 276 -18.46 -38.56 -18.92
C PHE A 276 -18.66 -40.07 -18.84
N GLU A 277 -19.73 -40.52 -18.20
CA GLU A 277 -20.10 -41.93 -18.13
C GLU A 277 -20.41 -42.49 -19.52
N VAL A 278 -21.25 -41.77 -20.29
CA VAL A 278 -21.57 -42.12 -21.68
C VAL A 278 -20.33 -41.98 -22.58
N ALA A 279 -19.61 -40.88 -22.49
CA ALA A 279 -18.49 -40.58 -23.37
C ALA A 279 -17.31 -41.55 -23.20
N PHE A 280 -16.96 -41.88 -21.95
CA PHE A 280 -15.72 -42.58 -21.62
C PHE A 280 -15.90 -43.78 -20.71
N ALA A 281 -16.54 -43.61 -19.55
CA ALA A 281 -16.42 -44.60 -18.46
C ALA A 281 -17.12 -45.93 -18.78
N SER A 282 -18.28 -45.89 -19.45
CA SER A 282 -19.01 -47.10 -19.88
C SER A 282 -18.15 -48.00 -20.77
N GLU A 283 -17.45 -47.42 -21.74
CA GLU A 283 -16.54 -48.13 -22.63
C GLU A 283 -15.24 -48.53 -21.91
N LEU A 284 -14.64 -47.69 -21.06
CA LEU A 284 -13.46 -48.07 -20.28
C LEU A 284 -13.72 -49.29 -19.38
N ARG A 285 -14.94 -49.41 -18.84
CA ARG A 285 -15.32 -50.56 -18.00
C ARG A 285 -15.47 -51.85 -18.78
N SER A 286 -15.63 -51.80 -20.11
CA SER A 286 -15.73 -52.99 -20.98
C SER A 286 -14.43 -53.79 -20.98
N THR A 287 -13.28 -53.15 -20.76
CA THR A 287 -11.95 -53.78 -20.78
C THR A 287 -11.29 -53.83 -19.39
N HIS A 288 -10.42 -54.82 -19.15
CA HIS A 288 -9.69 -54.93 -17.88
C HIS A 288 -8.69 -53.79 -17.68
N SER A 289 -7.93 -53.43 -18.73
CA SER A 289 -6.99 -52.31 -18.71
C SER A 289 -7.68 -50.97 -18.50
N GLY A 290 -8.85 -50.74 -19.12
CA GLY A 290 -9.63 -49.53 -18.95
C GLY A 290 -10.11 -49.33 -17.51
N ARG A 291 -10.52 -50.40 -16.82
CA ARG A 291 -10.89 -50.34 -15.39
C ARG A 291 -9.72 -49.92 -14.50
N ILE A 292 -8.52 -50.45 -14.73
CA ILE A 292 -7.31 -50.09 -13.97
C ILE A 292 -6.95 -48.62 -14.22
N PHE A 293 -6.94 -48.19 -15.48
CA PHE A 293 -6.66 -46.81 -15.86
C PHE A 293 -7.66 -45.84 -15.23
N TRP A 294 -8.96 -46.14 -15.31
CA TRP A 294 -10.01 -45.31 -14.73
C TRP A 294 -9.82 -45.16 -13.22
N ALA A 295 -9.61 -46.25 -12.48
CA ALA A 295 -9.34 -46.19 -11.04
C ALA A 295 -8.10 -45.33 -10.70
N SER A 296 -7.03 -45.41 -11.51
CA SER A 296 -5.80 -44.63 -11.29
C SER A 296 -5.95 -43.11 -11.43
N ILE A 297 -6.94 -42.65 -12.22
CA ILE A 297 -7.26 -41.22 -12.36
C ILE A 297 -7.99 -40.72 -11.11
N GLN A 298 -8.84 -41.55 -10.52
CA GLN A 298 -9.70 -41.17 -9.40
C GLN A 298 -8.96 -41.13 -8.05
N ASP A 299 -7.89 -41.91 -7.89
CA ASP A 299 -7.15 -42.10 -6.63
C ASP A 299 -5.86 -41.25 -6.53
N HIS A 300 -5.79 -40.13 -7.25
CA HIS A 300 -4.52 -39.41 -7.39
C HIS A 300 -4.17 -38.52 -6.18
N THR A 301 -3.12 -38.90 -5.44
CA THR A 301 -2.63 -38.21 -4.22
C THR A 301 -1.26 -37.53 -4.38
N SER A 302 -0.75 -37.40 -5.61
CA SER A 302 0.58 -36.82 -5.86
C SER A 302 0.69 -35.37 -5.40
N THR A 303 1.88 -34.97 -4.95
CA THR A 303 2.14 -33.54 -4.68
C THR A 303 2.22 -32.75 -5.99
N ILE A 304 2.05 -31.43 -5.91
CA ILE A 304 2.09 -30.53 -7.09
C ILE A 304 3.44 -30.62 -7.81
N VAL A 305 4.52 -30.76 -7.04
CA VAL A 305 5.89 -30.85 -7.56
C VAL A 305 6.14 -32.18 -8.26
N GLU A 306 5.66 -33.29 -7.68
CA GLU A 306 5.76 -34.61 -8.30
C GLU A 306 4.97 -34.68 -9.61
N GLU A 307 3.76 -34.13 -9.62
CA GLU A 307 2.95 -34.07 -10.82
C GLU A 307 3.60 -33.21 -11.91
N ALA A 308 4.15 -32.04 -11.56
CA ALA A 308 4.92 -31.22 -12.49
C ALA A 308 6.11 -31.98 -13.05
N ARG A 309 6.75 -32.83 -12.24
CA ARG A 309 7.85 -33.69 -12.67
C ARG A 309 7.40 -34.77 -13.64
N VAL A 310 6.21 -35.37 -13.45
CA VAL A 310 5.62 -36.33 -14.40
C VAL A 310 5.48 -35.67 -15.77
N TRP A 311 4.85 -34.49 -15.85
CA TRP A 311 4.64 -33.80 -17.13
C TRP A 311 5.94 -33.37 -17.80
N THR A 312 6.90 -32.86 -17.02
CA THR A 312 8.22 -32.48 -17.57
C THR A 312 9.04 -33.67 -18.04
N ASN A 313 8.97 -34.82 -17.36
CA ASN A 313 9.62 -36.05 -17.82
C ASN A 313 9.03 -36.55 -19.16
N GLU A 314 7.75 -36.27 -19.42
CA GLU A 314 7.07 -36.58 -20.70
C GLU A 314 7.28 -35.48 -21.76
N GLY A 315 8.16 -34.50 -21.50
CA GLY A 315 8.50 -33.43 -22.45
C GLY A 315 7.48 -32.29 -22.55
N VAL A 316 6.53 -32.20 -21.61
CA VAL A 316 5.63 -31.04 -21.51
C VAL A 316 6.34 -29.93 -20.75
N GLU A 317 6.51 -28.76 -21.39
CA GLU A 317 7.26 -27.63 -20.83
C GLU A 317 6.37 -26.45 -20.42
N PHE A 318 5.21 -26.27 -21.07
CA PHE A 318 4.32 -25.13 -20.84
C PHE A 318 2.85 -25.49 -21.05
N PHE A 319 1.97 -24.71 -20.44
CA PHE A 319 0.53 -24.78 -20.61
C PHE A 319 0.05 -23.50 -21.29
N THR A 320 -0.67 -23.63 -22.40
CA THR A 320 -1.22 -22.50 -23.15
C THR A 320 -2.69 -22.72 -23.45
N THR A 321 -3.49 -21.69 -23.22
CA THR A 321 -4.92 -21.69 -23.50
C THR A 321 -5.21 -21.13 -24.89
N GLN A 322 -6.33 -21.52 -25.49
CA GLN A 322 -6.74 -20.95 -26.77
C GLN A 322 -7.21 -19.50 -26.60
N TRP A 323 -6.92 -18.66 -27.58
CA TRP A 323 -7.53 -17.32 -27.66
C TRP A 323 -9.04 -17.47 -27.89
N GLN A 324 -9.82 -16.95 -26.95
CA GLN A 324 -11.27 -17.02 -26.99
C GLN A 324 -11.87 -15.70 -26.52
N ASN A 325 -12.90 -15.24 -27.23
CA ASN A 325 -13.58 -13.97 -26.94
C ASN A 325 -14.92 -14.13 -26.23
N TYR A 326 -15.29 -15.35 -25.84
CA TYR A 326 -16.48 -15.58 -25.00
C TYR A 326 -16.23 -15.26 -23.53
N LYS A 327 -15.00 -14.91 -23.14
CA LYS A 327 -14.65 -14.51 -21.78
C LYS A 327 -13.59 -13.42 -21.77
N THR A 328 -13.50 -12.70 -20.67
CA THR A 328 -12.39 -11.81 -20.35
C THR A 328 -11.70 -12.35 -19.11
N ILE A 329 -10.37 -12.44 -19.15
CA ILE A 329 -9.57 -12.86 -17.99
C ILE A 329 -9.46 -11.67 -17.04
N GLY A 330 -9.81 -11.89 -15.78
CA GLY A 330 -9.65 -10.90 -14.72
C GLY A 330 -8.30 -11.01 -14.03
N ILE A 331 -7.96 -9.96 -13.29
CA ILE A 331 -6.72 -9.86 -12.54
C ILE A 331 -6.94 -8.99 -11.32
N THR A 332 -6.47 -9.44 -10.17
CA THR A 332 -6.34 -8.66 -8.95
C THR A 332 -4.85 -8.48 -8.69
N GLU A 333 -4.35 -7.26 -8.87
CA GLU A 333 -2.93 -6.95 -8.69
C GLU A 333 -2.75 -5.92 -7.57
N SER A 334 -1.82 -6.20 -6.66
CA SER A 334 -1.54 -5.37 -5.49
C SER A 334 -0.05 -5.09 -5.30
N PHE A 335 0.27 -4.04 -4.57
CA PHE A 335 1.60 -3.77 -4.04
C PHE A 335 1.49 -3.48 -2.55
N THR A 336 2.58 -3.65 -1.80
CA THR A 336 2.58 -3.45 -0.36
C THR A 336 3.31 -2.18 0.06
N VAL A 337 2.82 -1.50 1.10
CA VAL A 337 3.50 -0.38 1.76
C VAL A 337 3.93 -0.82 3.15
N GLN A 338 5.23 -0.71 3.44
CA GLN A 338 5.80 -1.05 4.74
C GLN A 338 6.13 0.22 5.53
N ASN A 339 5.62 0.29 6.77
CA ASN A 339 5.90 1.39 7.69
C ASN A 339 7.18 1.15 8.52
N ALA A 340 7.59 2.15 9.32
CA ALA A 340 8.83 2.08 10.10
C ALA A 340 8.86 1.01 11.21
N VAL A 341 7.71 0.49 11.65
CA VAL A 341 7.65 -0.58 12.66
C VAL A 341 7.73 -1.97 12.00
N GLY A 342 7.58 -2.03 10.67
CA GLY A 342 7.61 -3.25 9.88
C GLY A 342 6.23 -3.82 9.55
N ALA A 343 5.15 -3.10 9.86
CA ALA A 343 3.81 -3.48 9.43
C ALA A 343 3.67 -3.25 7.92
N VAL A 344 3.06 -4.22 7.25
CA VAL A 344 2.91 -4.26 5.80
C VAL A 344 1.43 -4.18 5.47
N TYR A 345 1.08 -3.30 4.53
CA TYR A 345 -0.30 -3.08 4.12
C TYR A 345 -0.44 -3.23 2.60
N PRO A 346 -1.27 -4.16 2.11
CA PRO A 346 -1.52 -4.31 0.69
C PRO A 346 -2.44 -3.19 0.16
N LEU A 347 -2.13 -2.67 -1.02
CA LEU A 347 -2.93 -1.70 -1.75
C LEU A 347 -3.17 -2.21 -3.18
N SER A 348 -4.38 -2.02 -3.69
CA SER A 348 -4.72 -2.48 -5.04
C SER A 348 -4.06 -1.59 -6.09
N LEU A 349 -3.33 -2.19 -7.01
CA LEU A 349 -2.79 -1.52 -8.20
C LEU A 349 -3.86 -1.47 -9.28
N LYS A 350 -4.51 -2.61 -9.54
CA LYS A 350 -5.66 -2.73 -10.42
C LYS A 350 -6.45 -3.99 -10.10
N ALA A 351 -7.75 -3.93 -10.27
CA ALA A 351 -8.61 -5.08 -10.13
C ALA A 351 -9.62 -5.13 -11.28
N SER A 352 -9.83 -6.33 -11.81
CA SER A 352 -10.88 -6.65 -12.78
C SER A 352 -11.32 -8.08 -12.58
N ASN A 353 -12.61 -8.34 -12.76
CA ASN A 353 -13.16 -9.68 -12.61
C ASN A 353 -13.18 -10.41 -13.95
N GLY A 354 -12.90 -11.72 -13.91
CA GLY A 354 -13.17 -12.62 -15.01
C GLY A 354 -14.66 -12.64 -15.31
N THR A 355 -15.05 -12.47 -16.59
CA THR A 355 -16.46 -12.47 -16.98
C THR A 355 -16.70 -13.27 -18.24
N TYR A 356 -17.78 -14.07 -18.23
CA TYR A 356 -18.29 -14.73 -19.44
C TYR A 356 -19.20 -13.79 -20.24
N ARG A 357 -19.07 -13.85 -21.56
CA ARG A 357 -19.71 -12.99 -22.56
C ARG A 357 -20.29 -13.82 -23.70
N LEU A 358 -21.03 -14.87 -23.35
CA LEU A 358 -21.58 -15.85 -24.30
C LEU A 358 -22.48 -15.23 -25.39
N ALA A 359 -23.19 -14.14 -25.08
CA ALA A 359 -24.08 -13.48 -26.04
C ALA A 359 -23.36 -12.81 -27.23
N TYR A 360 -22.08 -12.44 -27.07
CA TYR A 360 -21.30 -11.71 -28.08
C TYR A 360 -20.11 -12.51 -28.62
N GLN A 361 -19.99 -13.78 -28.23
CA GLN A 361 -18.88 -14.62 -28.62
C GLN A 361 -18.90 -14.95 -30.11
N THR A 362 -17.72 -15.00 -30.73
CA THR A 362 -17.55 -15.41 -32.14
C THR A 362 -16.48 -16.48 -32.31
N SER A 363 -15.75 -16.82 -31.23
CA SER A 363 -14.60 -17.73 -31.22
C SER A 363 -14.94 -19.20 -30.98
N MET A 364 -16.09 -19.56 -30.38
CA MET A 364 -16.42 -20.96 -30.05
C MET A 364 -16.55 -21.88 -31.27
N LYS A 365 -16.60 -21.32 -32.48
CA LYS A 365 -16.60 -22.08 -33.73
C LYS A 365 -15.22 -22.43 -34.28
N LEU A 366 -14.17 -21.82 -33.75
CA LEU A 366 -12.80 -22.11 -34.19
C LEU A 366 -12.46 -23.56 -33.85
N TYR A 367 -12.60 -23.90 -32.57
CA TYR A 367 -12.30 -25.21 -32.02
C TYR A 367 -13.52 -25.81 -31.34
N TRP A 368 -13.80 -27.08 -31.66
CA TRP A 368 -14.86 -27.85 -31.02
C TRP A 368 -14.35 -28.42 -29.70
N SER A 369 -14.79 -27.85 -28.59
CA SER A 369 -14.28 -28.19 -27.25
C SER A 369 -14.82 -29.53 -26.73
N LEU A 370 -14.10 -30.13 -25.78
CA LEU A 370 -14.56 -31.34 -25.06
C LEU A 370 -15.95 -31.15 -24.43
N SER A 371 -16.24 -29.94 -23.93
CA SER A 371 -17.58 -29.64 -23.41
C SER A 371 -18.67 -29.76 -24.48
N MET A 372 -18.37 -29.40 -25.73
CA MET A 372 -19.30 -29.59 -26.86
C MET A 372 -19.38 -31.06 -27.29
N ASP A 373 -18.28 -31.82 -27.21
CA ASP A 373 -18.30 -33.27 -27.43
C ASP A 373 -19.21 -33.99 -26.42
N LEU A 374 -19.10 -33.64 -25.15
CA LEU A 374 -19.89 -34.21 -24.06
C LEU A 374 -21.38 -33.89 -24.22
N ILE A 375 -21.72 -32.63 -24.55
CA ILE A 375 -23.10 -32.25 -24.89
C ILE A 375 -23.57 -33.04 -26.12
N TYR A 376 -22.72 -33.20 -27.13
CA TYR A 376 -23.07 -33.92 -28.35
C TYR A 376 -23.40 -35.40 -28.12
N VAL A 377 -22.88 -36.05 -27.08
CA VAL A 377 -23.17 -37.48 -26.82
C VAL A 377 -24.31 -37.74 -25.83
N VAL A 378 -24.83 -36.71 -25.15
CA VAL A 378 -25.92 -36.86 -24.15
C VAL A 378 -27.24 -36.28 -24.62
N VAL A 379 -27.21 -35.22 -25.45
CA VAL A 379 -28.43 -34.56 -25.90
C VAL A 379 -29.23 -35.49 -26.79
N ASN A 380 -30.47 -35.82 -26.38
CA ASN A 380 -31.33 -36.75 -27.14
C ASN A 380 -31.60 -36.33 -28.60
N SER A 381 -31.60 -35.03 -28.89
CA SER A 381 -31.76 -34.51 -30.26
C SER A 381 -30.48 -34.52 -31.09
N SER A 382 -29.34 -34.87 -30.51
CA SER A 382 -28.08 -34.99 -31.23
C SER A 382 -28.01 -36.34 -31.96
N PHE A 383 -27.26 -36.36 -33.07
CA PHE A 383 -26.95 -37.59 -33.79
C PHE A 383 -25.89 -38.47 -33.08
N GLY A 384 -25.20 -37.90 -32.08
CA GLY A 384 -24.16 -38.57 -31.31
C GLY A 384 -24.65 -39.19 -30.01
N ASN A 385 -25.96 -39.10 -29.71
CA ASN A 385 -26.51 -39.55 -28.44
C ASN A 385 -26.15 -41.01 -28.12
N GLY A 386 -25.65 -41.26 -26.91
CA GLY A 386 -25.24 -42.58 -26.43
C GLY A 386 -23.95 -43.12 -27.06
N SER A 387 -23.22 -42.31 -27.83
CA SER A 387 -21.97 -42.72 -28.49
C SER A 387 -20.75 -42.45 -27.60
N SER A 388 -19.69 -43.23 -27.76
CA SER A 388 -18.43 -43.04 -27.03
C SER A 388 -17.51 -42.04 -27.75
N LEU A 389 -16.69 -41.31 -26.99
CA LEU A 389 -15.61 -40.46 -27.51
C LEU A 389 -14.26 -41.21 -27.57
N LEU A 390 -14.20 -42.48 -27.15
CA LEU A 390 -13.00 -43.31 -27.32
C LEU A 390 -12.90 -43.79 -28.75
N ARG A 391 -11.81 -43.42 -29.44
CA ARG A 391 -11.57 -43.77 -30.85
C ARG A 391 -11.58 -45.28 -31.13
N GLN A 392 -11.24 -46.09 -30.12
CA GLN A 392 -11.21 -47.55 -30.23
C GLN A 392 -12.60 -48.20 -30.07
N SER A 393 -13.60 -47.44 -29.57
CA SER A 393 -14.96 -47.95 -29.41
C SER A 393 -15.60 -48.24 -30.76
N PRO A 394 -16.37 -49.34 -30.89
CA PRO A 394 -17.21 -49.56 -32.07
C PRO A 394 -18.29 -48.47 -32.24
N ALA A 395 -18.68 -47.82 -31.14
CA ALA A 395 -19.67 -46.75 -31.04
C ALA A 395 -19.04 -45.35 -31.01
N PHE A 396 -17.87 -45.16 -31.64
CA PHE A 396 -17.20 -43.86 -31.67
C PHE A 396 -18.05 -42.78 -32.38
N ALA A 397 -18.30 -41.67 -31.68
CA ALA A 397 -19.23 -40.61 -32.12
C ALA A 397 -18.89 -39.99 -33.48
N TYR A 398 -17.60 -39.88 -33.82
CA TYR A 398 -17.13 -39.28 -35.07
C TYR A 398 -16.72 -40.30 -36.14
N ARG A 399 -17.19 -41.55 -36.06
CA ARG A 399 -16.82 -42.62 -37.01
C ARG A 399 -17.28 -42.34 -38.45
N ASN A 400 -18.50 -41.80 -38.60
CA ASN A 400 -19.14 -41.52 -39.90
C ASN A 400 -19.45 -40.03 -40.13
N VAL A 401 -19.08 -39.15 -39.19
CA VAL A 401 -19.43 -37.73 -39.21
C VAL A 401 -18.19 -36.93 -38.79
N THR A 402 -17.87 -35.87 -39.52
CA THR A 402 -16.79 -34.97 -39.11
C THR A 402 -17.30 -33.97 -38.07
N VAL A 403 -16.39 -33.46 -37.24
CA VAL A 403 -16.67 -32.40 -36.26
C VAL A 403 -17.36 -31.20 -36.92
N SER A 404 -16.89 -30.77 -38.10
CA SER A 404 -17.50 -29.65 -38.81
C SER A 404 -18.96 -29.91 -39.21
N THR A 405 -19.29 -31.14 -39.57
CA THR A 405 -20.66 -31.52 -39.93
C THR A 405 -21.54 -31.66 -38.69
N ALA A 406 -21.01 -32.17 -37.58
CA ALA A 406 -21.70 -32.19 -36.29
C ALA A 406 -22.01 -30.75 -35.81
N MET A 407 -21.05 -29.84 -35.97
CA MET A 407 -21.19 -28.43 -35.64
C MET A 407 -22.26 -27.71 -36.49
N GLN A 408 -22.27 -27.95 -37.80
CA GLN A 408 -23.27 -27.34 -38.69
C GLN A 408 -24.69 -27.81 -38.36
N ARG A 409 -24.86 -29.09 -38.00
CA ARG A 409 -26.17 -29.68 -37.69
C ARG A 409 -26.72 -29.26 -36.33
N THR A 410 -25.87 -28.81 -35.42
CA THR A 410 -26.27 -28.29 -34.10
C THR A 410 -26.57 -26.78 -34.11
N SER A 411 -26.65 -26.14 -35.30
CA SER A 411 -26.92 -24.70 -35.47
C SER A 411 -25.92 -23.75 -34.79
N MET A 412 -24.74 -24.24 -34.41
CA MET A 412 -23.70 -23.41 -33.77
C MET A 412 -22.96 -22.48 -34.74
N THR A 413 -23.23 -22.56 -36.05
CA THR A 413 -22.61 -21.71 -37.08
C THR A 413 -23.60 -20.71 -37.68
N LEU A 414 -23.71 -19.53 -37.08
CA LEU A 414 -24.28 -18.32 -37.73
C LEU A 414 -23.31 -17.78 -38.81
N THR A 415 -22.94 -18.60 -39.80
CA THR A 415 -22.05 -18.21 -40.91
C THR A 415 -22.73 -18.41 -42.24
N THR A 416 -22.53 -17.47 -43.18
CA THR A 416 -22.97 -17.66 -44.56
C THR A 416 -22.12 -18.73 -45.26
N PRO A 417 -22.67 -19.43 -46.28
CA PRO A 417 -21.91 -20.42 -47.05
C PRO A 417 -20.62 -19.86 -47.64
N TYR A 418 -20.65 -18.61 -48.12
CA TYR A 418 -19.47 -17.92 -48.65
C TYR A 418 -18.38 -17.73 -47.59
N HIS A 419 -18.74 -17.27 -46.39
CA HIS A 419 -17.77 -17.06 -45.32
C HIS A 419 -17.11 -18.38 -44.89
N SER A 420 -17.92 -19.42 -44.70
CA SER A 420 -17.42 -20.76 -44.36
C SER A 420 -16.49 -21.31 -45.45
N ALA A 421 -16.83 -21.13 -46.73
CA ALA A 421 -16.00 -21.56 -47.85
C ALA A 421 -14.65 -20.83 -47.91
N VAL A 422 -14.62 -19.52 -47.67
CA VAL A 422 -13.37 -18.74 -47.66
C VAL A 422 -12.47 -19.17 -46.51
N VAL A 423 -13.01 -19.26 -45.29
CA VAL A 423 -12.21 -19.67 -44.11
C VAL A 423 -11.71 -21.11 -44.28
N SER A 424 -12.58 -22.01 -44.77
CA SER A 424 -12.19 -23.38 -45.10
C SER A 424 -11.12 -23.46 -46.19
N GLY A 425 -11.12 -22.54 -47.15
CA GLY A 425 -10.07 -22.43 -48.17
C GLY A 425 -8.71 -22.00 -47.61
N ILE A 426 -8.68 -21.13 -46.59
CA ILE A 426 -7.45 -20.53 -46.05
C ILE A 426 -6.88 -21.34 -44.89
N LEU A 427 -7.71 -21.69 -43.90
CA LEU A 427 -7.28 -22.32 -42.65
C LEU A 427 -7.72 -23.77 -42.56
N GLY A 428 -8.93 -24.09 -43.00
CA GLY A 428 -9.57 -25.37 -42.74
C GLY A 428 -10.99 -25.18 -42.19
N PRO A 429 -11.75 -26.27 -42.04
CA PRO A 429 -13.13 -26.18 -41.57
C PRO A 429 -13.20 -25.66 -40.12
N PHE A 430 -14.27 -24.94 -39.80
CA PHE A 430 -14.59 -24.59 -38.41
C PHE A 430 -14.75 -25.87 -37.57
N GLY A 431 -14.27 -25.83 -36.32
CA GLY A 431 -14.20 -26.95 -35.39
C GLY A 431 -12.79 -27.53 -35.22
N SER A 432 -11.87 -27.27 -36.15
CA SER A 432 -10.47 -27.73 -36.11
C SER A 432 -9.43 -26.61 -36.27
N ILE A 433 -9.78 -25.36 -35.92
CA ILE A 433 -8.88 -24.21 -35.99
C ILE A 433 -8.42 -23.86 -34.58
N ASP A 434 -7.12 -23.96 -34.33
CA ASP A 434 -6.48 -23.50 -33.11
C ASP A 434 -6.18 -22.01 -33.19
N ALA A 435 -6.57 -21.26 -32.17
CA ALA A 435 -6.22 -19.85 -32.03
C ALA A 435 -5.26 -19.65 -30.87
N LYS A 436 -4.04 -19.17 -31.16
CA LYS A 436 -2.99 -18.94 -30.15
C LYS A 436 -2.54 -17.50 -30.17
N ILE A 437 -2.44 -16.89 -28.99
CA ILE A 437 -1.90 -15.53 -28.86
C ILE A 437 -0.40 -15.57 -29.13
N VAL A 438 0.05 -14.69 -30.00
CA VAL A 438 1.46 -14.52 -30.35
C VAL A 438 2.13 -13.66 -29.30
N PRO A 439 3.23 -14.12 -28.66
CA PRO A 439 3.95 -13.33 -27.68
C PRO A 439 4.57 -12.09 -28.33
N ARG A 440 4.70 -11.01 -27.55
CA ARG A 440 5.31 -9.76 -28.03
C ARG A 440 6.82 -9.96 -28.20
N PRO A 441 7.41 -9.65 -29.36
CA PRO A 441 8.85 -9.78 -29.55
C PRO A 441 9.64 -8.93 -28.54
N GLN A 442 10.64 -9.51 -27.89
CA GLN A 442 11.46 -8.82 -26.89
C GLN A 442 12.16 -7.58 -27.48
N ALA A 443 12.59 -7.63 -28.74
CA ALA A 443 13.16 -6.48 -29.45
C ALA A 443 12.18 -5.29 -29.59
N LEU A 444 10.88 -5.57 -29.76
CA LEU A 444 9.85 -4.52 -29.81
C LEU A 444 9.64 -3.89 -28.44
N LEU A 445 9.60 -4.71 -27.37
CA LEU A 445 9.49 -4.22 -26.01
C LEU A 445 10.72 -3.37 -25.63
N ALA A 446 11.92 -3.86 -25.90
CA ALA A 446 13.17 -3.12 -25.67
C ALA A 446 13.20 -1.77 -26.39
N PHE A 447 12.81 -1.74 -27.68
CA PHE A 447 12.72 -0.48 -28.42
C PHE A 447 11.67 0.47 -27.84
N TYR A 448 10.48 -0.04 -27.46
CA TYR A 448 9.45 0.76 -26.81
C TYR A 448 9.95 1.38 -25.49
N ARG A 449 10.64 0.58 -24.66
CA ARG A 449 11.26 1.03 -23.39
C ARG A 449 12.25 2.18 -23.62
N GLN A 450 13.14 2.01 -24.61
CA GLN A 450 14.13 3.03 -24.97
C GLN A 450 13.47 4.33 -25.45
N VAL A 451 12.41 4.24 -26.27
CA VAL A 451 11.66 5.43 -26.73
C VAL A 451 11.01 6.14 -25.55
N VAL A 452 10.37 5.41 -24.62
CA VAL A 452 9.74 6.01 -23.44
C VAL A 452 10.78 6.71 -22.58
N ALA A 453 11.89 6.04 -22.24
CA ALA A 453 12.98 6.62 -21.45
C ALA A 453 13.59 7.87 -22.12
N ALA A 454 13.86 7.80 -23.44
CA ALA A 454 14.38 8.93 -24.20
C ALA A 454 13.40 10.11 -24.28
N THR A 455 12.08 9.83 -24.31
CA THR A 455 11.03 10.85 -24.29
C THR A 455 10.96 11.55 -22.94
N VAL A 456 11.03 10.79 -21.84
CA VAL A 456 11.04 11.36 -20.48
C VAL A 456 12.28 12.25 -20.28
N ALA A 457 13.46 11.76 -20.69
CA ALA A 457 14.69 12.56 -20.65
C ALA A 457 14.56 13.86 -21.47
N ALA A 458 13.94 13.79 -22.65
CA ALA A 458 13.72 14.96 -23.51
C ALA A 458 12.75 16.00 -22.91
N ILE A 459 11.73 15.56 -22.15
CA ILE A 459 10.78 16.46 -21.46
C ILE A 459 11.47 17.28 -20.36
N GLN A 460 12.54 16.74 -19.77
CA GLN A 460 13.32 17.40 -18.73
C GLN A 460 14.31 18.42 -19.29
N ASP A 461 14.89 18.15 -20.46
CA ASP A 461 15.99 18.92 -21.03
C ASP A 461 15.60 20.32 -21.52
N THR A 462 14.47 20.47 -22.25
CA THR A 462 14.14 21.75 -22.89
C THR A 462 12.63 22.09 -22.88
N ASN A 463 12.31 23.38 -22.66
CA ASN A 463 10.91 23.87 -22.64
C ASN A 463 10.18 23.67 -23.99
N HIS A 464 10.91 23.72 -25.10
CA HIS A 464 10.37 23.52 -26.45
C HIS A 464 9.99 22.06 -26.71
N THR A 465 10.77 21.11 -26.19
CA THR A 465 10.50 19.67 -26.29
C THR A 465 9.28 19.26 -25.48
N ARG A 466 9.11 19.90 -24.33
CA ARG A 466 7.94 19.75 -23.47
C ARG A 466 6.64 20.14 -24.18
N SER A 467 6.59 21.30 -24.84
CA SER A 467 5.34 21.84 -25.39
C SER A 467 4.73 20.99 -26.52
N PHE A 468 5.54 20.32 -27.35
CA PHE A 468 5.02 19.44 -28.40
C PHE A 468 4.68 18.02 -27.90
N LEU A 469 5.25 17.57 -26.79
CA LEU A 469 4.98 16.24 -26.22
C LEU A 469 3.74 16.23 -25.33
N THR A 470 3.46 17.34 -24.63
CA THR A 470 2.33 17.41 -23.67
C THR A 470 1.03 17.94 -24.25
N ASN A 471 1.05 18.66 -25.38
CA ASN A 471 -0.12 19.37 -25.92
C ASN A 471 -0.78 18.67 -27.12
N VAL A 472 -0.44 17.42 -27.41
CA VAL A 472 -1.09 16.67 -28.50
C VAL A 472 -2.44 16.14 -28.02
N PRO A 473 -3.57 16.62 -28.56
CA PRO A 473 -4.87 16.08 -28.20
C PRO A 473 -4.99 14.63 -28.72
N MET A 474 -5.78 13.83 -28.03
CA MET A 474 -6.11 12.48 -28.50
C MET A 474 -6.88 12.57 -29.83
N GLN A 475 -6.40 11.89 -30.86
CA GLN A 475 -7.02 11.90 -32.19
C GLN A 475 -7.55 10.52 -32.60
N GLN A 476 -8.52 10.53 -33.52
CA GLN A 476 -9.03 9.32 -34.17
C GLN A 476 -8.79 9.41 -35.67
N TRP A 477 -8.05 8.46 -36.23
CA TRP A 477 -7.75 8.37 -37.66
C TRP A 477 -8.36 7.10 -38.24
N ALA A 478 -9.08 7.21 -39.34
CA ALA A 478 -9.59 6.04 -40.04
C ALA A 478 -8.44 5.38 -40.82
N LEU A 479 -8.34 4.05 -40.78
CA LEU A 479 -7.38 3.33 -41.61
C LEU A 479 -7.79 3.43 -43.08
N LYS A 480 -6.93 4.06 -43.87
CA LYS A 480 -7.06 4.15 -45.33
C LYS A 480 -6.90 2.75 -45.95
N GLY A 481 -7.67 2.46 -47.00
CA GLY A 481 -7.49 1.24 -47.80
C GLY A 481 -6.24 1.32 -48.69
N TYR A 482 -5.92 0.22 -49.37
CA TYR A 482 -4.90 0.26 -50.43
C TYR A 482 -5.37 1.12 -51.60
N GLU A 483 -4.43 1.85 -52.23
CA GLU A 483 -4.72 2.74 -53.36
C GLU A 483 -5.41 2.02 -54.52
N SER A 484 -4.99 0.78 -54.81
CA SER A 484 -5.62 -0.08 -55.82
C SER A 484 -7.09 -0.39 -55.52
N TRP A 485 -7.50 -0.39 -54.25
CA TRP A 485 -8.89 -0.65 -53.85
C TRP A 485 -9.75 0.60 -54.02
N GLU A 486 -9.20 1.76 -53.66
CA GLU A 486 -9.86 3.06 -53.81
C GLU A 486 -10.02 3.42 -55.30
N ALA A 487 -8.99 3.18 -56.11
CA ALA A 487 -9.04 3.35 -57.56
C ALA A 487 -10.00 2.37 -58.26
N GLY A 488 -10.08 1.13 -57.76
CA GLY A 488 -10.96 0.07 -58.29
C GLY A 488 -12.42 0.13 -57.82
N ALA A 489 -12.79 1.14 -57.02
CA ALA A 489 -14.12 1.28 -56.41
C ALA A 489 -14.61 0.01 -55.67
N LEU A 490 -13.68 -0.73 -55.05
CA LEU A 490 -14.00 -1.93 -54.29
C LEU A 490 -14.75 -1.57 -53.00
N ARG A 491 -15.86 -2.27 -52.73
CA ARG A 491 -16.63 -2.10 -51.49
C ARG A 491 -16.17 -3.12 -50.46
N VAL A 492 -15.82 -2.67 -49.27
CA VAL A 492 -15.40 -3.57 -48.17
C VAL A 492 -16.64 -4.01 -47.41
N GLN A 493 -16.91 -5.32 -47.32
CA GLN A 493 -18.08 -5.91 -46.67
C GLN A 493 -17.78 -6.58 -45.33
N GLY A 494 -16.51 -6.80 -44.97
CA GLY A 494 -16.14 -7.40 -43.68
C GLY A 494 -14.64 -7.30 -43.42
N GLY A 495 -14.24 -7.35 -42.14
CA GLY A 495 -12.83 -7.38 -41.72
C GLY A 495 -12.49 -8.47 -40.68
N ASP A 496 -13.50 -9.23 -40.25
CA ASP A 496 -13.41 -10.21 -39.18
C ASP A 496 -13.58 -11.63 -39.74
N ILE A 497 -12.55 -12.47 -39.59
CA ILE A 497 -12.54 -13.89 -40.02
C ILE A 497 -13.55 -14.76 -39.23
N LEU A 498 -14.04 -14.25 -38.10
CA LEU A 498 -15.03 -14.89 -37.24
C LEU A 498 -16.44 -14.42 -37.55
N CYS A 499 -16.67 -13.53 -38.51
CA CYS A 499 -17.99 -12.96 -38.74
C CYS A 499 -18.34 -12.87 -40.22
N ALA A 500 -19.60 -13.21 -40.52
CA ALA A 500 -20.12 -13.01 -41.86
C ALA A 500 -20.20 -11.51 -42.20
N SER A 501 -20.11 -11.21 -43.50
CA SER A 501 -20.10 -9.86 -44.06
C SER A 501 -21.27 -9.00 -43.57
N GLY A 502 -20.98 -7.75 -43.20
CA GLY A 502 -21.97 -6.74 -42.78
C GLY A 502 -22.27 -5.69 -43.85
N THR A 503 -22.80 -4.54 -43.44
CA THR A 503 -23.11 -3.43 -44.35
C THR A 503 -21.83 -2.91 -45.03
N PRO A 504 -21.77 -2.85 -46.37
CA PRO A 504 -20.54 -2.48 -47.07
C PRO A 504 -20.12 -1.04 -46.77
N LEU A 505 -18.83 -0.83 -46.46
CA LEU A 505 -18.22 0.49 -46.41
C LEU A 505 -17.72 0.88 -47.82
N PRO A 506 -17.98 2.12 -48.26
CA PRO A 506 -17.58 2.58 -49.59
C PRO A 506 -16.06 2.81 -49.71
N VAL A 507 -15.36 3.17 -48.63
CA VAL A 507 -13.91 3.42 -48.58
C VAL A 507 -13.37 3.11 -47.17
N GLY A 508 -12.12 2.66 -47.07
CA GLY A 508 -11.43 2.36 -45.81
C GLY A 508 -11.44 0.87 -45.43
N MET A 509 -10.76 0.52 -44.34
CA MET A 509 -10.74 -0.86 -43.82
C MET A 509 -11.82 -1.08 -42.75
N MET A 510 -12.37 -2.28 -42.68
CA MET A 510 -13.23 -2.72 -41.58
C MET A 510 -12.41 -3.25 -40.41
N ALA A 511 -12.93 -3.06 -39.20
CA ALA A 511 -12.35 -3.59 -37.97
C ALA A 511 -12.26 -5.12 -38.04
N SER A 512 -11.20 -5.67 -37.45
CA SER A 512 -11.00 -7.12 -37.37
C SER A 512 -11.69 -7.73 -36.16
N PHE A 513 -11.43 -9.02 -35.92
CA PHE A 513 -11.94 -9.77 -34.78
C PHE A 513 -11.60 -9.11 -33.44
N GLY A 514 -12.32 -9.45 -32.38
CA GLY A 514 -12.02 -8.95 -31.06
C GLY A 514 -13.02 -9.36 -29.99
N ILE A 515 -12.83 -8.84 -28.78
CA ILE A 515 -13.68 -9.14 -27.61
C ILE A 515 -14.89 -8.20 -27.45
N THR A 516 -14.94 -7.03 -28.08
CA THR A 516 -15.90 -5.97 -27.70
C THR A 516 -17.16 -5.86 -28.54
N HIS A 517 -17.14 -6.29 -29.80
CA HIS A 517 -18.17 -5.90 -30.77
C HIS A 517 -18.92 -7.05 -31.45
N GLY A 518 -18.62 -8.31 -31.11
CA GLY A 518 -19.20 -9.46 -31.80
C GLY A 518 -19.08 -9.31 -33.33
N CYS A 519 -20.16 -9.59 -34.06
CA CYS A 519 -20.21 -9.43 -35.52
C CYS A 519 -20.73 -8.08 -36.04
N LEU A 520 -20.66 -7.01 -35.23
CA LEU A 520 -21.07 -5.68 -35.67
C LEU A 520 -20.01 -5.06 -36.59
N ALA A 521 -20.37 -4.82 -37.86
CA ALA A 521 -19.49 -4.19 -38.84
C ALA A 521 -19.16 -2.73 -38.44
N ARG A 522 -17.87 -2.41 -38.36
CA ARG A 522 -17.34 -1.06 -38.04
C ARG A 522 -16.11 -0.75 -38.87
N ALA A 523 -15.88 0.53 -39.12
CA ALA A 523 -14.62 0.99 -39.71
C ALA A 523 -13.45 0.76 -38.72
N SER A 524 -12.29 0.41 -39.24
CA SER A 524 -11.07 0.26 -38.45
C SER A 524 -10.50 1.65 -38.14
N MET A 525 -10.48 2.01 -36.86
CA MET A 525 -10.00 3.29 -36.37
C MET A 525 -8.69 3.11 -35.58
N LEU A 526 -7.77 4.04 -35.78
CA LEU A 526 -6.58 4.26 -34.95
C LEU A 526 -6.89 5.39 -33.98
N GLN A 527 -6.77 5.14 -32.68
CA GLN A 527 -6.69 6.25 -31.73
C GLN A 527 -5.24 6.51 -31.40
N ILE A 528 -4.88 7.78 -31.43
CA ILE A 528 -3.50 8.23 -31.44
C ILE A 528 -3.32 9.24 -30.32
N ASP A 529 -2.45 8.87 -29.39
CA ASP A 529 -1.93 9.71 -28.32
C ASP A 529 -0.51 10.19 -28.67
N SER A 530 0.02 11.12 -27.89
CA SER A 530 1.39 11.63 -28.06
C SER A 530 2.42 10.49 -28.04
N ALA A 531 2.28 9.55 -27.10
CA ALA A 531 3.18 8.42 -26.95
C ALA A 531 3.20 7.51 -28.19
N ALA A 532 2.04 7.17 -28.78
CA ALA A 532 1.99 6.38 -30.00
C ALA A 532 2.59 7.12 -31.20
N LEU A 533 2.39 8.45 -31.29
CA LEU A 533 3.01 9.24 -32.36
C LEU A 533 4.53 9.27 -32.25
N VAL A 534 5.06 9.56 -31.06
CA VAL A 534 6.50 9.60 -30.82
C VAL A 534 7.12 8.24 -31.14
N PHE A 535 6.49 7.15 -30.68
CA PHE A 535 6.93 5.81 -31.00
C PHE A 535 6.92 5.51 -32.51
N ALA A 536 5.80 5.76 -33.19
CA ALA A 536 5.65 5.48 -34.61
C ALA A 536 6.61 6.32 -35.47
N LEU A 537 6.76 7.61 -35.15
CA LEU A 537 7.63 8.53 -35.88
C LEU A 537 9.11 8.24 -35.64
N THR A 538 9.49 7.86 -34.41
CA THR A 538 10.87 7.41 -34.11
C THR A 538 11.18 6.13 -34.88
N ALA A 539 10.26 5.16 -34.90
CA ALA A 539 10.40 3.94 -35.68
C ALA A 539 10.54 4.21 -37.19
N TRP A 540 9.68 5.09 -37.73
CA TRP A 540 9.69 5.50 -39.14
C TRP A 540 10.99 6.21 -39.53
N GLN A 541 11.41 7.21 -38.75
CA GLN A 541 12.61 7.98 -39.02
C GLN A 541 13.88 7.14 -38.92
N SER A 542 13.95 6.23 -37.95
CA SER A 542 15.05 5.28 -37.81
C SER A 542 15.20 4.39 -39.05
N ARG A 543 14.07 3.96 -39.65
CA ARG A 543 14.08 3.11 -40.85
C ARG A 543 14.27 3.89 -42.15
N HIS A 544 13.75 5.11 -42.21
CA HIS A 544 13.71 5.95 -43.41
C HIS A 544 14.24 7.36 -43.13
N PRO A 545 15.53 7.50 -42.79
CA PRO A 545 16.11 8.78 -42.36
C PRO A 545 16.05 9.87 -43.45
N SER A 546 16.08 9.48 -44.73
CA SER A 546 16.09 10.38 -45.87
C SER A 546 14.72 10.56 -46.56
N ARG A 547 13.68 9.81 -46.17
CA ARG A 547 12.36 9.91 -46.83
C ARG A 547 11.44 10.86 -46.07
N PRO A 548 10.95 11.94 -46.70
CA PRO A 548 9.98 12.82 -46.07
C PRO A 548 8.66 12.08 -45.82
N LEU A 549 8.01 12.41 -44.70
CA LEU A 549 6.71 11.86 -44.34
C LEU A 549 5.61 12.54 -45.17
N ASN A 550 4.87 11.76 -45.97
CA ASN A 550 3.76 12.27 -46.75
C ASN A 550 2.51 12.41 -45.88
N THR A 551 2.39 13.56 -45.21
CA THR A 551 1.31 13.84 -44.25
C THR A 551 -0.07 13.92 -44.93
N THR A 552 -0.14 14.42 -46.17
CA THR A 552 -1.40 14.50 -46.92
C THR A 552 -1.94 13.11 -47.25
N TYR A 553 -1.06 12.18 -47.62
CA TYR A 553 -1.46 10.79 -47.88
C TYR A 553 -1.95 10.06 -46.62
N VAL A 554 -1.19 10.15 -45.52
CA VAL A 554 -1.54 9.50 -44.24
C VAL A 554 -2.88 10.03 -43.72
N CYS A 555 -3.13 11.32 -43.88
CA CYS A 555 -4.34 11.97 -43.40
C CYS A 555 -5.49 12.01 -44.43
N SER A 556 -5.35 11.40 -45.61
CA SER A 556 -6.40 11.45 -46.65
C SER A 556 -7.57 10.49 -46.39
N GLY A 557 -7.51 9.67 -45.35
CA GLY A 557 -8.56 8.71 -45.01
C GLY A 557 -9.86 9.40 -44.61
N ARG A 558 -11.00 8.96 -45.16
CA ARG A 558 -12.32 9.49 -44.80
C ARG A 558 -12.62 9.23 -43.31
N GLY A 559 -12.94 10.28 -42.55
CA GLY A 559 -13.18 10.19 -41.11
C GLY A 559 -11.93 10.43 -40.25
N THR A 560 -10.80 10.80 -40.86
CA THR A 560 -9.60 11.26 -40.14
C THR A 560 -9.81 12.67 -39.56
N ALA A 561 -9.23 12.94 -38.39
CA ALA A 561 -9.26 14.25 -37.74
C ALA A 561 -8.71 15.37 -38.67
N ARG A 562 -9.35 16.56 -38.63
CA ARG A 562 -8.96 17.71 -39.48
C ARG A 562 -7.53 18.17 -39.23
N ASP A 563 -7.05 18.08 -38.00
CA ASP A 563 -5.72 18.55 -37.59
C ASP A 563 -4.62 17.47 -37.75
N CYS A 564 -4.92 16.34 -38.38
CA CYS A 564 -3.98 15.22 -38.55
C CYS A 564 -2.65 15.66 -39.19
N ALA A 565 -2.70 16.40 -40.29
CA ALA A 565 -1.50 16.80 -41.02
C ALA A 565 -0.63 17.78 -40.20
N ALA A 566 -1.26 18.74 -39.51
CA ALA A 566 -0.58 19.69 -38.64
C ALA A 566 0.09 18.98 -37.46
N THR A 567 -0.64 18.08 -36.80
CA THR A 567 -0.17 17.30 -35.64
C THR A 567 0.99 16.40 -36.01
N LEU A 568 0.87 15.65 -37.12
CA LEU A 568 1.91 14.74 -37.60
C LEU A 568 3.19 15.50 -37.96
N THR A 569 3.06 16.68 -38.59
CA THR A 569 4.20 17.52 -38.95
C THR A 569 4.90 18.09 -37.71
N GLN A 570 4.13 18.57 -36.74
CA GLN A 570 4.65 19.12 -35.48
C GLN A 570 5.44 18.06 -34.69
N VAL A 571 4.86 16.88 -34.46
CA VAL A 571 5.52 15.81 -33.69
C VAL A 571 6.72 15.25 -34.46
N ALA A 572 6.64 15.11 -35.79
CA ALA A 572 7.78 14.66 -36.59
C ALA A 572 8.97 15.63 -36.54
N ALA A 573 8.70 16.94 -36.55
CA ALA A 573 9.76 17.95 -36.36
C ALA A 573 10.38 17.84 -34.96
N GLY A 574 9.57 17.62 -33.93
CA GLY A 574 10.03 17.44 -32.54
C GLY A 574 10.88 16.20 -32.33
N VAL A 575 10.49 15.05 -32.91
CA VAL A 575 11.30 13.81 -32.89
C VAL A 575 12.64 14.06 -33.60
N ARG A 576 12.65 14.78 -34.72
CA ARG A 576 13.88 15.18 -35.41
C ARG A 576 14.74 16.16 -34.62
N SER A 577 14.20 17.05 -33.80
CA SER A 577 15.04 17.98 -33.03
C SER A 577 15.61 17.35 -31.76
N THR A 578 15.12 16.17 -31.35
CA THR A 578 15.48 15.52 -30.09
C THR A 578 16.56 14.46 -30.28
N ARG A 579 17.81 14.76 -29.88
CA ARG A 579 18.97 13.87 -30.09
C ARG A 579 18.80 12.48 -29.47
N SER A 580 18.21 12.37 -28.28
CA SER A 580 17.99 11.09 -27.60
C SER A 580 17.10 10.14 -28.41
N LEU A 581 16.10 10.67 -29.12
CA LEU A 581 15.20 9.89 -29.97
C LEU A 581 15.82 9.55 -31.33
N GLN A 582 16.63 10.43 -31.91
CA GLN A 582 17.28 10.20 -33.20
C GLN A 582 18.24 9.00 -33.21
N ASN A 583 18.90 8.73 -32.08
CA ASN A 583 19.91 7.67 -31.98
C ASN A 583 19.32 6.26 -31.81
N LEU A 584 18.00 6.13 -31.66
CA LEU A 584 17.36 4.84 -31.43
C LEU A 584 17.18 4.05 -32.73
N SER A 585 17.53 2.76 -32.68
CA SER A 585 17.39 1.83 -33.81
C SER A 585 16.13 0.98 -33.69
N SER A 586 15.25 1.03 -34.70
CA SER A 586 14.06 0.18 -34.80
C SER A 586 14.30 -1.12 -35.60
N ALA A 587 15.53 -1.37 -36.06
CA ALA A 587 15.84 -2.43 -37.02
C ALA A 587 15.46 -3.84 -36.51
N ALA A 588 15.89 -4.20 -35.29
CA ALA A 588 15.59 -5.51 -34.71
C ALA A 588 14.08 -5.70 -34.46
N ALA A 589 13.40 -4.66 -33.96
CA ALA A 589 11.95 -4.68 -33.78
C ALA A 589 11.22 -4.89 -35.10
N HIS A 590 11.66 -4.23 -36.17
CA HIS A 590 11.08 -4.36 -37.50
C HIS A 590 11.28 -5.77 -38.08
N THR A 591 12.50 -6.32 -38.02
CA THR A 591 12.79 -7.68 -38.51
C THR A 591 11.92 -8.72 -37.81
N ASN A 592 11.84 -8.66 -36.47
CA ASN A 592 11.04 -9.62 -35.69
C ASN A 592 9.54 -9.49 -35.98
N ILE A 593 9.02 -8.28 -36.16
CA ILE A 593 7.60 -8.08 -36.51
C ILE A 593 7.32 -8.55 -37.94
N SER A 594 8.23 -8.28 -38.89
CA SER A 594 8.06 -8.74 -40.27
C SER A 594 8.05 -10.27 -40.38
N ALA A 595 8.81 -10.96 -39.52
CA ALA A 595 8.82 -12.43 -39.44
C ALA A 595 7.50 -13.03 -38.92
N LEU A 596 6.64 -12.24 -38.27
CA LEU A 596 5.32 -12.70 -37.80
C LEU A 596 4.25 -12.69 -38.91
N GLU A 597 4.53 -12.03 -40.05
CA GLU A 597 3.63 -11.93 -41.20
C GLU A 597 2.21 -11.50 -40.83
N ILE A 598 2.10 -10.48 -39.97
CA ILE A 598 0.80 -9.99 -39.47
C ILE A 598 -0.02 -9.42 -40.63
N ALA A 599 -1.17 -10.01 -40.88
CA ALA A 599 -2.09 -9.58 -41.93
C ALA A 599 -3.53 -9.44 -41.42
N GLN A 600 -4.23 -8.42 -41.90
CA GLN A 600 -5.68 -8.27 -41.71
C GLN A 600 -6.42 -8.77 -42.95
N ILE A 601 -7.45 -9.61 -42.76
CA ILE A 601 -8.35 -10.00 -43.85
C ILE A 601 -9.38 -8.89 -44.07
N GLN A 602 -9.65 -8.57 -45.33
CA GLN A 602 -10.79 -7.77 -45.74
C GLN A 602 -11.60 -8.53 -46.80
N PHE A 603 -12.90 -8.66 -46.58
CA PHE A 603 -13.84 -9.19 -47.55
C PHE A 603 -14.29 -8.04 -48.46
N VAL A 604 -13.91 -8.08 -49.73
CA VAL A 604 -14.18 -7.02 -50.70
C VAL A 604 -15.11 -7.52 -51.79
N VAL A 605 -15.88 -6.60 -52.34
CA VAL A 605 -16.79 -6.85 -53.47
C VAL A 605 -16.50 -5.86 -54.57
N SER A 606 -16.25 -6.38 -55.76
CA SER A 606 -16.03 -5.56 -56.95
C SER A 606 -17.34 -4.88 -57.38
N PRO A 607 -17.26 -3.81 -58.21
CA PRO A 607 -18.45 -3.22 -58.82
C PRO A 607 -19.31 -4.24 -59.59
N GLN A 608 -18.71 -5.30 -60.11
CA GLN A 608 -19.38 -6.43 -60.79
C GLN A 608 -19.94 -7.48 -59.81
N ASN A 609 -20.05 -7.17 -58.51
CA ASN A 609 -20.51 -8.07 -57.45
C ASN A 609 -19.64 -9.32 -57.23
N VAL A 610 -18.38 -9.31 -57.67
CA VAL A 610 -17.45 -10.43 -57.42
C VAL A 610 -16.88 -10.29 -56.01
N ARG A 611 -17.15 -11.27 -55.16
CA ARG A 611 -16.64 -11.31 -53.78
C ARG A 611 -15.24 -11.93 -53.75
N ARG A 612 -14.31 -11.29 -53.06
CA ARG A 612 -12.94 -11.77 -52.83
C ARG A 612 -12.50 -11.47 -51.40
N SER A 613 -11.56 -12.23 -50.87
CA SER A 613 -10.82 -11.88 -49.65
C SER A 613 -9.46 -11.33 -50.02
N VAL A 614 -9.04 -10.24 -49.37
CA VAL A 614 -7.69 -9.68 -49.54
C VAL A 614 -7.01 -9.64 -48.18
N GLN A 615 -5.75 -10.09 -48.15
CA GLN A 615 -4.90 -9.99 -46.97
C GLN A 615 -4.07 -8.70 -47.05
N VAL A 616 -4.05 -7.93 -45.98
CA VAL A 616 -3.35 -6.64 -45.87
C VAL A 616 -2.29 -6.77 -44.80
N ALA A 617 -1.01 -6.68 -45.19
CA ALA A 617 0.07 -6.59 -44.22
C ALA A 617 -0.13 -5.37 -43.31
N PHE A 618 -0.10 -5.58 -41.99
CA PHE A 618 -0.41 -4.54 -41.02
C PHE A 618 0.70 -4.42 -39.97
N PHE A 619 1.27 -3.21 -39.83
CA PHE A 619 2.25 -2.91 -38.80
C PHE A 619 1.59 -2.15 -37.64
N PRO A 620 1.62 -2.68 -36.40
CA PRO A 620 0.95 -2.04 -35.28
C PRO A 620 1.64 -0.74 -34.87
N PRO A 621 0.91 0.38 -34.74
CA PRO A 621 1.47 1.63 -34.19
C PRO A 621 1.66 1.57 -32.67
N SER A 622 1.01 0.64 -31.95
CA SER A 622 1.34 0.35 -30.56
C SER A 622 0.93 -1.09 -30.18
N PRO A 623 1.75 -1.81 -29.40
CA PRO A 623 1.43 -3.16 -28.94
C PRO A 623 0.47 -3.20 -27.73
N ARG A 624 -0.05 -2.05 -27.28
CA ARG A 624 -0.75 -1.93 -25.98
C ARG A 624 -2.23 -2.34 -26.00
N PHE A 625 -2.92 -2.31 -27.14
CA PHE A 625 -4.39 -2.34 -27.17
C PHE A 625 -4.99 -3.32 -28.19
N ARG A 626 -4.19 -4.23 -28.74
CA ARG A 626 -4.62 -5.21 -29.75
C ARG A 626 -3.93 -6.54 -29.48
N ASP A 627 -4.65 -7.62 -29.71
CA ASP A 627 -4.08 -8.97 -29.72
C ASP A 627 -3.52 -9.28 -31.08
N VAL A 628 -2.44 -10.06 -31.09
CA VAL A 628 -1.98 -10.77 -32.28
C VAL A 628 -2.28 -12.23 -32.04
N VAL A 629 -3.09 -12.81 -32.91
CA VAL A 629 -3.53 -14.20 -32.81
C VAL A 629 -3.10 -14.93 -34.06
N LYS A 630 -2.43 -16.07 -33.88
CA LYS A 630 -2.12 -17.02 -34.92
C LYS A 630 -3.25 -18.05 -34.97
N PHE A 631 -3.97 -18.08 -36.08
CA PHE A 631 -4.95 -19.11 -36.38
C PHE A 631 -4.26 -20.21 -37.17
N GLU A 632 -4.25 -21.42 -36.64
CA GLU A 632 -3.66 -22.61 -37.25
C GLU A 632 -4.79 -23.62 -37.51
N GLY A 633 -4.97 -24.04 -38.76
CA GLY A 633 -5.92 -25.09 -39.09
C GLY A 633 -5.29 -26.13 -40.01
N ASP A 634 -6.09 -27.13 -40.40
CA ASP A 634 -5.63 -28.28 -41.18
C ASP A 634 -5.02 -27.94 -42.56
N ARG A 635 -5.39 -26.80 -43.16
CA ARG A 635 -4.91 -26.38 -44.49
C ARG A 635 -3.81 -25.33 -44.46
N GLY A 636 -3.72 -24.56 -43.39
CA GLY A 636 -2.83 -23.41 -43.35
C GLY A 636 -2.93 -22.63 -42.05
N ALA A 637 -2.09 -21.60 -41.95
CA ALA A 637 -2.04 -20.73 -40.80
C ALA A 637 -2.10 -19.26 -41.23
N MET A 638 -2.64 -18.41 -40.36
CA MET A 638 -2.67 -16.97 -40.55
C MET A 638 -2.49 -16.23 -39.24
N THR A 639 -1.56 -15.29 -39.21
CA THR A 639 -1.39 -14.35 -38.08
C THR A 639 -2.19 -13.09 -38.36
N SER A 640 -3.16 -12.77 -37.52
CA SER A 640 -3.99 -11.58 -37.65
C SER A 640 -4.09 -10.81 -36.36
N MET A 641 -4.38 -9.50 -36.48
CA MET A 641 -4.44 -8.58 -35.36
C MET A 641 -5.87 -8.13 -35.08
N SER A 642 -6.25 -8.16 -33.81
CA SER A 642 -7.58 -7.78 -33.37
C SER A 642 -7.90 -6.30 -33.64
N ALA A 643 -9.19 -5.97 -33.61
CA ALA A 643 -9.64 -4.60 -33.41
C ALA A 643 -9.07 -4.01 -32.12
N ARG A 644 -8.94 -2.68 -32.07
CA ARG A 644 -8.48 -1.99 -30.86
C ARG A 644 -9.54 -2.10 -29.78
N TYR A 645 -9.14 -2.56 -28.61
CA TYR A 645 -10.00 -2.58 -27.45
C TYR A 645 -10.04 -1.20 -26.77
N PRO A 646 -11.16 -0.84 -26.13
CA PRO A 646 -11.22 0.34 -25.29
C PRO A 646 -10.26 0.17 -24.11
N THR A 647 -9.66 1.26 -23.66
CA THR A 647 -8.83 1.27 -22.45
C THR A 647 -9.71 0.95 -21.24
N THR A 648 -9.26 0.00 -20.41
CA THR A 648 -9.89 -0.26 -19.12
C THR A 648 -9.24 0.64 -18.07
N SER A 649 -10.02 1.03 -17.07
CA SER A 649 -9.58 1.94 -16.03
C SER A 649 -9.96 1.41 -14.66
N TRP A 650 -9.00 1.43 -13.73
CA TRP A 650 -9.23 1.11 -12.32
C TRP A 650 -9.20 2.39 -11.49
N GLN A 651 -10.04 2.48 -10.46
CA GLN A 651 -10.03 3.61 -9.54
C GLN A 651 -9.63 3.13 -8.14
N PRO A 652 -8.55 3.67 -7.56
CA PRO A 652 -8.17 3.36 -6.19
C PRO A 652 -9.24 3.76 -5.18
N GLN A 653 -9.55 2.85 -4.27
CA GLN A 653 -10.59 3.05 -3.29
C GLN A 653 -10.02 3.67 -2.00
N ALA A 654 -10.64 4.75 -1.52
CA ALA A 654 -10.16 5.45 -0.32
C ALA A 654 -10.26 4.61 0.97
N SER A 655 -11.13 3.59 1.00
CA SER A 655 -11.28 2.66 2.13
C SER A 655 -10.13 1.66 2.25
N GLU A 656 -9.30 1.49 1.22
CA GLU A 656 -8.09 0.65 1.29
C GLU A 656 -7.00 1.29 2.17
N ILE A 657 -7.05 2.60 2.42
CA ILE A 657 -6.06 3.30 3.23
C ILE A 657 -6.41 3.14 4.72
N PRO A 658 -5.65 2.35 5.49
CA PRO A 658 -5.95 2.06 6.89
C PRO A 658 -5.71 3.29 7.78
N ARG A 659 -6.63 3.51 8.72
CA ARG A 659 -6.58 4.62 9.70
C ARG A 659 -6.91 4.16 11.14
N ASN A 660 -6.94 2.85 11.38
CA ASN A 660 -7.44 2.31 12.64
C ASN A 660 -6.46 2.55 13.78
N VAL A 661 -5.19 2.20 13.55
CA VAL A 661 -4.12 2.37 14.55
C VAL A 661 -3.85 3.85 14.76
N VAL A 662 -3.82 4.63 13.68
CA VAL A 662 -3.43 6.03 13.74
C VAL A 662 -4.42 6.92 14.49
N ASN A 663 -5.72 6.61 14.42
CA ASN A 663 -6.73 7.31 15.18
C ASN A 663 -6.49 7.17 16.69
N PHE A 664 -6.17 5.96 17.16
CA PHE A 664 -5.82 5.71 18.56
C PHE A 664 -4.55 6.46 18.97
N LEU A 665 -3.50 6.40 18.15
CA LEU A 665 -2.23 7.08 18.42
C LEU A 665 -2.39 8.60 18.48
N ARG A 666 -3.16 9.20 17.56
CA ARG A 666 -3.45 10.64 17.56
C ARG A 666 -4.23 11.06 18.79
N MET A 667 -5.29 10.33 19.15
CA MET A 667 -6.06 10.61 20.37
C MET A 667 -5.18 10.52 21.62
N GLY A 668 -4.30 9.51 21.68
CA GLY A 668 -3.32 9.39 22.77
C GLY A 668 -2.37 10.58 22.85
N VAL A 669 -1.79 11.01 21.71
CA VAL A 669 -0.88 12.17 21.66
C VAL A 669 -1.60 13.46 22.08
N VAL A 670 -2.83 13.70 21.61
CA VAL A 670 -3.65 14.83 22.02
C VAL A 670 -3.93 14.80 23.52
N TYR A 671 -4.39 13.65 24.04
CA TYR A 671 -4.69 13.47 25.46
C TYR A 671 -3.48 13.80 26.35
N VAL A 672 -2.30 13.23 26.03
CA VAL A 672 -1.06 13.48 26.78
C VAL A 672 -0.74 14.99 26.80
N THR A 673 -0.84 15.67 25.66
CA THR A 673 -0.56 17.10 25.57
C THR A 673 -1.61 17.94 26.31
N SER A 674 -2.89 17.59 26.23
CA SER A 674 -3.97 18.29 26.95
C SER A 674 -3.79 18.19 28.46
N VAL A 675 -3.41 17.02 28.98
CA VAL A 675 -3.14 16.83 30.42
C VAL A 675 -1.89 17.61 30.84
N LEU A 676 -0.80 17.57 30.08
CA LEU A 676 0.40 18.36 30.39
C LEU A 676 0.11 19.87 30.37
N ALA A 677 -0.69 20.36 29.42
CA ALA A 677 -1.12 21.75 29.36
C ALA A 677 -1.99 22.14 30.56
N PHE A 678 -2.89 21.26 30.98
CA PHE A 678 -3.72 21.45 32.16
C PHE A 678 -2.86 21.56 33.44
N VAL A 679 -1.95 20.61 33.66
CA VAL A 679 -1.04 20.63 34.82
C VAL A 679 -0.14 21.87 34.79
N ALA A 680 0.40 22.24 33.63
CA ALA A 680 1.18 23.46 33.47
C ALA A 680 0.38 24.72 33.82
N GLY A 681 -0.89 24.80 33.39
CA GLY A 681 -1.79 25.90 33.74
C GLY A 681 -2.03 26.00 35.24
N LEU A 682 -2.26 24.86 35.91
CA LEU A 682 -2.38 24.81 37.37
C LEU A 682 -1.08 25.27 38.05
N VAL A 683 0.08 24.79 37.60
CA VAL A 683 1.39 25.17 38.13
C VAL A 683 1.60 26.69 38.01
N ILE A 684 1.29 27.29 36.86
CA ILE A 684 1.41 28.75 36.65
C ILE A 684 0.44 29.51 37.57
N MET A 685 -0.81 29.06 37.68
CA MET A 685 -1.82 29.66 38.54
C MET A 685 -1.38 29.65 40.01
N TYR A 686 -0.97 28.50 40.55
CA TYR A 686 -0.53 28.39 41.94
C TYR A 686 0.80 29.11 42.20
N THR A 687 1.67 29.23 41.19
CA THR A 687 2.87 30.08 41.29
C THR A 687 2.50 31.55 41.45
N ALA A 688 1.47 32.03 40.73
CA ALA A 688 0.96 33.39 40.85
C ALA A 688 0.26 33.62 42.21
N LEU A 689 -0.59 32.67 42.65
CA LEU A 689 -1.27 32.73 43.95
C LEU A 689 -0.27 32.70 45.13
N GLY A 690 0.81 31.93 45.02
CA GLY A 690 1.91 31.87 45.98
C GLY A 690 2.89 33.06 45.90
N ARG A 691 2.60 34.09 45.08
CA ARG A 691 3.45 35.28 44.86
C ARG A 691 4.89 34.94 44.45
N GLY A 692 5.10 33.83 43.73
CA GLY A 692 6.41 33.35 43.29
C GLY A 692 7.26 32.68 44.39
N HIS A 693 6.69 32.35 45.55
CA HIS A 693 7.38 31.62 46.60
C HIS A 693 7.45 30.10 46.33
N ILE A 694 8.05 29.73 45.20
CA ILE A 694 8.22 28.32 44.79
C ILE A 694 9.71 27.94 44.76
N GLU A 695 10.02 26.64 44.71
CA GLU A 695 11.34 26.11 44.37
C GLU A 695 11.46 25.97 42.83
N PRO A 696 12.20 26.85 42.14
CA PRO A 696 12.21 26.88 40.67
C PRO A 696 12.80 25.62 40.02
N ARG A 697 13.62 24.85 40.76
CA ARG A 697 14.21 23.59 40.28
C ARG A 697 13.16 22.53 39.99
N ASN A 698 12.13 22.45 40.83
CA ASN A 698 11.04 21.47 40.73
C ASN A 698 10.26 21.64 39.41
N VAL A 699 10.19 22.86 38.88
CA VAL A 699 9.54 23.19 37.60
C VAL A 699 10.23 22.54 36.40
N PHE A 700 11.56 22.39 36.42
CA PHE A 700 12.29 21.76 35.31
C PHE A 700 11.99 20.26 35.16
N HIS A 701 11.53 19.63 36.24
CA HIS A 701 11.16 18.22 36.28
C HIS A 701 9.68 17.96 35.96
N VAL A 702 8.90 18.99 35.57
CA VAL A 702 7.46 18.87 35.28
C VAL A 702 7.13 17.71 34.35
N ASN A 703 7.80 17.58 33.20
CA ASN A 703 7.47 16.53 32.22
C ASN A 703 7.68 15.13 32.81
N ARG A 704 8.76 14.94 33.59
CA ARG A 704 9.07 13.67 34.23
C ARG A 704 8.08 13.33 35.33
N VAL A 705 7.73 14.27 36.20
CA VAL A 705 6.85 14.02 37.35
C VAL A 705 5.38 14.01 36.92
N ALA A 706 4.92 15.07 36.25
CA ALA A 706 3.54 15.19 35.81
C ALA A 706 3.15 14.08 34.83
N GLY A 707 4.08 13.65 33.97
CA GLY A 707 3.85 12.52 33.06
C GLY A 707 3.46 11.23 33.78
N PHE A 708 4.20 10.81 34.80
CA PHE A 708 3.84 9.57 35.52
C PHE A 708 2.63 9.73 36.42
N VAL A 709 2.48 10.91 37.04
CA VAL A 709 1.44 11.16 38.03
C VAL A 709 0.06 11.33 37.39
N TRP A 710 -0.04 12.06 36.28
CA TRP A 710 -1.32 12.46 35.70
C TRP A 710 -1.71 11.66 34.45
N ILE A 711 -0.76 10.95 33.81
CA ILE A 711 -0.97 10.33 32.50
C ILE A 711 -0.71 8.83 32.58
N GLY A 712 0.43 8.44 33.17
CA GLY A 712 0.80 7.04 33.35
C GLY A 712 1.69 6.49 32.23
N ARG A 713 2.43 5.42 32.57
CA ARG A 713 3.51 4.84 31.75
C ARG A 713 3.07 4.37 30.36
N PRO A 714 1.94 3.66 30.16
CA PRO A 714 1.57 3.12 28.85
C PRO A 714 1.35 4.18 27.77
N LEU A 715 0.71 5.30 28.12
CA LEU A 715 0.44 6.40 27.19
C LEU A 715 1.71 7.18 26.84
N LEU A 716 2.63 7.35 27.79
CA LEU A 716 3.95 7.93 27.52
C LEU A 716 4.81 7.03 26.63
N PHE A 717 4.74 5.72 26.85
CA PHE A 717 5.37 4.74 25.97
C PHE A 717 4.80 4.84 24.56
N ALA A 718 3.47 4.82 24.40
CA ALA A 718 2.83 4.97 23.08
C ALA A 718 3.24 6.28 22.38
N ARG A 719 3.29 7.39 23.11
CA ARG A 719 3.77 8.69 22.57
C ARG A 719 5.21 8.63 22.09
N SER A 720 6.09 7.97 22.84
CA SER A 720 7.49 7.77 22.42
C SER A 720 7.61 6.92 21.16
N MET A 721 6.77 5.88 21.01
CA MET A 721 6.74 5.02 19.82
C MET A 721 6.28 5.79 18.58
N VAL A 722 5.29 6.69 18.71
CA VAL A 722 4.88 7.60 17.63
C VAL A 722 6.05 8.46 17.18
N ALA A 723 6.76 9.08 18.12
CA ALA A 723 7.90 9.93 17.81
C ALA A 723 9.04 9.16 17.11
N LEU A 724 9.38 7.97 17.61
CA LEU A 724 10.38 7.09 16.99
C LEU A 724 9.96 6.60 15.60
N GLY A 725 8.67 6.29 15.42
CA GLY A 725 8.10 5.96 14.12
C GLY A 725 8.21 7.13 13.13
N ILE A 726 7.86 8.34 13.57
CA ILE A 726 7.98 9.57 12.75
C ILE A 726 9.44 9.84 12.35
N LEU A 727 10.40 9.66 13.27
CA LEU A 727 11.85 9.82 12.99
C LEU A 727 12.42 8.75 12.06
N SER A 728 11.78 7.57 12.03
CA SER A 728 12.19 6.42 11.22
C SER A 728 11.41 6.31 9.91
N THR A 729 10.54 7.27 9.61
CA THR A 729 9.73 7.31 8.38
C THR A 729 10.19 8.44 7.46
N SER A 730 10.32 8.14 6.17
CA SER A 730 10.62 9.12 5.13
C SER A 730 9.56 10.21 5.06
N LYS A 731 9.98 11.41 4.66
CA LYS A 731 9.09 12.57 4.44
C LYS A 731 8.81 12.80 2.96
N ALA A 732 9.05 11.80 2.11
CA ALA A 732 8.82 11.88 0.68
C ALA A 732 7.33 12.16 0.37
N CYS A 733 7.07 13.16 -0.46
CA CYS A 733 5.72 13.57 -0.83
C CYS A 733 5.61 13.61 -2.37
N LEU A 734 4.39 13.44 -2.88
CA LEU A 734 4.09 13.68 -4.28
C LEU A 734 4.05 15.20 -4.52
N VAL A 735 4.96 15.70 -5.36
CA VAL A 735 5.07 17.12 -5.70
C VAL A 735 4.87 17.28 -7.21
N ARG A 736 4.25 18.40 -7.59
CA ARG A 736 4.07 18.77 -8.99
C ARG A 736 4.94 19.99 -9.34
N HIS A 737 5.94 19.79 -10.21
CA HIS A 737 6.75 20.85 -10.77
C HIS A 737 6.25 21.22 -12.17
N GLY A 738 5.48 22.29 -12.27
CA GLY A 738 4.83 22.68 -13.53
C GLY A 738 3.78 21.64 -13.97
N HIS A 739 4.08 20.87 -15.02
CA HIS A 739 3.20 19.81 -15.53
C HIS A 739 3.61 18.40 -15.10
N LEU A 740 4.66 18.29 -14.29
CA LEU A 740 5.35 17.03 -14.00
C LEU A 740 5.16 16.64 -12.54
N ASN A 741 4.72 15.42 -12.30
CA ASN A 741 4.54 14.86 -10.96
C ASN A 741 5.67 13.88 -10.66
N MET A 742 6.23 14.02 -9.47
CA MET A 742 7.34 13.20 -9.00
C MET A 742 7.26 13.05 -7.48
N ILE A 743 7.81 11.96 -6.96
CA ILE A 743 8.01 11.82 -5.52
C ILE A 743 9.37 12.42 -5.18
N GLN A 744 9.38 13.37 -4.25
CA GLN A 744 10.59 14.03 -3.82
C GLN A 744 10.64 14.14 -2.31
N MET A 745 11.86 14.09 -1.76
CA MET A 745 12.08 14.51 -0.38
C MET A 745 11.96 16.05 -0.25
N PRO A 746 11.40 16.56 0.85
CA PRO A 746 11.34 17.99 1.10
C PRO A 746 12.75 18.60 1.11
N GLN A 747 12.89 19.83 0.60
CA GLN A 747 14.16 20.55 0.72
C GLN A 747 14.50 20.76 2.21
N PRO A 748 15.79 20.68 2.60
CA PRO A 748 16.22 20.83 3.97
C PRO A 748 16.15 22.30 4.43
N ASP A 749 14.94 22.76 4.72
CA ASP A 749 14.69 24.09 5.30
C ASP A 749 14.86 24.09 6.82
N ALA A 750 14.99 25.27 7.44
CA ALA A 750 15.06 25.40 8.90
C ALA A 750 13.92 24.66 9.63
N LEU A 751 12.72 24.65 9.05
CA LEU A 751 11.55 23.94 9.59
C LEU A 751 11.75 22.41 9.62
N HIS A 752 12.47 21.84 8.66
CA HIS A 752 12.77 20.40 8.62
C HIS A 752 13.60 20.00 9.85
N PHE A 753 14.66 20.76 10.13
CA PHE A 753 15.51 20.51 11.29
C PHE A 753 14.77 20.72 12.62
N VAL A 754 13.94 21.76 12.72
CA VAL A 754 13.10 22.00 13.91
C VAL A 754 12.17 20.81 14.18
N ARG A 755 11.51 20.26 13.15
CA ARG A 755 10.64 19.08 13.28
C ARG A 755 11.40 17.83 13.72
N ALA A 756 12.63 17.64 13.25
CA ALA A 756 13.49 16.52 13.66
C ALA A 756 13.91 16.64 15.14
N VAL A 757 14.35 17.83 15.57
CA VAL A 757 14.72 18.11 16.97
C VAL A 757 13.50 17.95 17.90
N LEU A 758 12.34 18.44 17.48
CA LEU A 758 11.08 18.31 18.21
C LEU A 758 10.64 16.85 18.36
N SER A 759 10.69 16.07 17.28
CA SER A 759 10.36 14.64 17.33
C SER A 759 11.35 13.86 18.20
N SER A 760 12.61 14.28 18.22
CA SER A 760 13.64 13.68 19.08
C SER A 760 13.41 13.96 20.56
N SER A 761 12.88 15.13 20.94
CA SER A 761 12.52 15.40 22.33
C SER A 761 11.33 14.55 22.78
N GLU A 762 10.42 14.22 21.87
CA GLU A 762 9.27 13.35 22.16
C GLU A 762 9.66 11.86 22.23
N ALA A 763 10.70 11.44 21.51
CA ALA A 763 11.27 10.11 21.69
C ALA A 763 11.83 9.90 23.12
N CYS A 764 12.20 10.97 23.82
CA CYS A 764 12.76 10.90 25.18
C CYS A 764 11.75 10.44 26.25
N TRP A 765 10.45 10.41 25.96
CA TRP A 765 9.47 9.77 26.85
C TRP A 765 9.82 8.30 27.11
N LEU A 766 10.44 7.61 26.15
CA LEU A 766 10.93 6.24 26.33
C LEU A 766 12.03 6.16 27.40
N VAL A 767 12.95 7.13 27.41
CA VAL A 767 14.00 7.23 28.44
C VAL A 767 13.37 7.33 29.81
N PHE A 768 12.33 8.17 29.96
CA PHE A 768 11.66 8.34 31.24
C PHE A 768 11.00 7.04 31.70
N VAL A 769 10.23 6.38 30.82
CA VAL A 769 9.53 5.13 31.15
C VAL A 769 10.53 4.03 31.57
N ILE A 770 11.63 3.86 30.84
CA ILE A 770 12.65 2.85 31.17
C ILE A 770 13.33 3.17 32.50
N GLN A 771 13.72 4.43 32.72
CA GLN A 771 14.33 4.85 33.98
C GLN A 771 13.41 4.56 35.16
N ASP A 772 12.13 4.91 35.02
CA ASP A 772 11.11 4.69 36.04
C ASP A 772 10.81 3.20 36.28
N LEU A 773 11.02 2.31 35.30
CA LEU A 773 10.94 0.86 35.53
C LEU A 773 12.20 0.34 36.25
N LEU A 774 13.38 0.86 35.90
CA LEU A 774 14.65 0.48 36.51
C LEU A 774 14.80 0.99 37.96
N THR A 775 14.03 1.99 38.39
CA THR A 775 14.02 2.45 39.80
C THR A 775 13.68 1.30 40.77
N ILE A 776 12.85 0.33 40.36
CA ILE A 776 12.51 -0.85 41.17
C ILE A 776 13.78 -1.62 41.56
N ALA A 777 14.74 -1.75 40.64
CA ALA A 777 15.98 -2.50 40.88
C ALA A 777 17.12 -1.63 41.45
N THR A 778 17.10 -0.32 41.23
CA THR A 778 18.25 0.57 41.47
C THR A 778 18.02 1.61 42.57
N GLN A 779 16.79 1.73 43.08
CA GLN A 779 16.37 2.70 44.10
C GLN A 779 16.77 4.14 43.71
N ASP A 780 17.22 4.97 44.65
CA ASP A 780 17.58 6.39 44.44
C ASP A 780 18.78 6.60 43.49
N ARG A 781 19.50 5.53 43.13
CA ARG A 781 20.78 5.62 42.41
C ARG A 781 20.59 5.97 40.94
N ALA A 782 19.58 5.40 40.27
CA ALA A 782 19.33 5.66 38.86
C ALA A 782 18.88 7.11 38.59
N GLN A 783 18.37 7.82 39.59
CA GLN A 783 17.72 9.12 39.42
C GLN A 783 18.72 10.28 39.30
N ARG A 784 19.90 10.21 39.92
CA ARG A 784 20.92 11.30 39.90
C ARG A 784 21.50 11.60 38.52
N HIS A 785 21.60 10.60 37.64
CA HIS A 785 22.12 10.78 36.27
C HIS A 785 21.03 10.72 35.20
N ALA A 786 19.77 10.58 35.61
CA ALA A 786 18.65 10.38 34.73
C ALA A 786 18.49 11.52 33.70
N SER A 787 18.74 12.77 34.12
CA SER A 787 18.70 13.97 33.26
C SER A 787 19.83 14.02 32.23
N ARG A 788 21.01 13.48 32.56
CA ARG A 788 22.16 13.45 31.63
C ARG A 788 21.92 12.46 30.50
N ALA A 789 21.39 11.28 30.82
CA ALA A 789 21.03 10.26 29.84
C ALA A 789 19.95 10.75 28.87
N SER A 790 18.94 11.49 29.34
CA SER A 790 17.90 12.03 28.44
C SER A 790 18.43 13.10 27.49
N VAL A 791 19.32 13.99 27.97
CA VAL A 791 19.93 15.02 27.10
C VAL A 791 20.84 14.37 26.06
N PHE A 792 21.58 13.33 26.43
CA PHE A 792 22.42 12.58 25.51
C PHE A 792 21.59 11.89 24.41
N VAL A 793 20.54 11.14 24.80
CA VAL A 793 19.66 10.46 23.83
C VAL A 793 18.97 11.47 22.92
N TRP A 794 18.47 12.58 23.47
CA TRP A 794 17.86 13.67 22.70
C TRP A 794 18.82 14.24 21.65
N GLY A 795 20.03 14.65 22.07
CA GLY A 795 21.02 15.26 21.17
C GLY A 795 21.48 14.30 20.07
N MET A 796 21.75 13.04 20.43
CA MET A 796 22.22 12.04 19.47
C MET A 796 21.12 11.61 18.49
N SER A 797 19.88 11.43 18.94
CA SER A 797 18.75 11.10 18.06
C SER A 797 18.41 12.25 17.11
N ALA A 798 18.50 13.50 17.58
CA ALA A 798 18.36 14.69 16.74
C ALA A 798 19.48 14.77 15.70
N LEU A 799 20.74 14.63 16.12
CA LEU A 799 21.90 14.68 15.23
C LEU A 799 21.83 13.59 14.15
N CYS A 800 21.56 12.35 14.54
CA CYS A 800 21.38 11.24 13.60
C CYS A 800 20.27 11.54 12.60
N SER A 801 19.18 12.18 13.04
CA SER A 801 18.04 12.48 12.19
C SER A 801 18.26 13.63 11.22
N CYS A 802 19.11 14.59 11.58
CA CYS A 802 19.52 15.68 10.69
C CYS A 802 20.58 15.23 9.67
N LEU A 803 21.52 14.36 10.07
CA LEU A 803 22.64 13.95 9.21
C LEU A 803 22.28 12.81 8.25
N TYR A 804 21.38 11.90 8.66
CA TYR A 804 21.03 10.72 7.89
C TYR A 804 19.51 10.60 7.79
N PRO A 805 18.81 11.36 6.92
CA PRO A 805 17.36 11.24 6.74
C PRO A 805 16.96 9.89 6.13
N VAL A 806 15.75 9.39 6.43
CA VAL A 806 15.23 8.15 5.81
C VAL A 806 14.75 8.44 4.39
N ALA A 807 15.28 7.71 3.41
CA ALA A 807 14.76 7.66 2.06
C ALA A 807 13.84 6.44 1.86
N PRO A 808 12.80 6.53 1.01
CA PRO A 808 11.98 5.37 0.68
C PRO A 808 12.76 4.37 -0.18
N THR A 809 12.54 3.08 0.05
CA THR A 809 13.11 2.00 -0.77
C THR A 809 12.00 1.24 -1.47
N VAL A 810 12.22 0.87 -2.74
CA VAL A 810 11.25 0.13 -3.54
C VAL A 810 11.88 -1.17 -4.01
N THR A 811 11.13 -2.26 -3.88
CA THR A 811 11.48 -3.56 -4.43
C THR A 811 10.45 -3.94 -5.47
N LEU A 812 10.88 -4.09 -6.73
CA LEU A 812 10.04 -4.60 -7.80
C LEU A 812 10.20 -6.11 -7.84
N GLU A 813 9.15 -6.84 -7.52
CA GLU A 813 9.15 -8.29 -7.59
C GLU A 813 7.73 -8.75 -7.91
N GLN A 814 7.50 -9.07 -9.19
CA GLN A 814 6.18 -9.48 -9.66
C GLN A 814 6.01 -10.99 -9.53
N HIS A 815 5.09 -11.38 -8.65
CA HIS A 815 4.65 -12.77 -8.49
C HIS A 815 3.17 -12.88 -8.76
N CYS A 816 2.82 -13.65 -9.78
CA CYS A 816 1.43 -13.94 -10.13
C CYS A 816 1.13 -15.43 -10.05
N ASN A 817 -0.08 -15.76 -9.63
CA ASN A 817 -0.63 -17.11 -9.53
C ASN A 817 -2.02 -17.18 -10.17
N PHE A 818 -2.44 -18.39 -10.54
CA PHE A 818 -3.82 -18.65 -10.93
C PHE A 818 -4.69 -18.73 -9.68
N ASP A 819 -5.72 -17.89 -9.62
CA ASP A 819 -6.84 -18.06 -8.69
C ASP A 819 -7.85 -19.04 -9.30
N VAL A 820 -8.25 -18.77 -10.55
CA VAL A 820 -9.01 -19.69 -11.41
C VAL A 820 -8.36 -19.73 -12.80
N VAL A 821 -7.89 -20.92 -13.21
CA VAL A 821 -7.19 -21.09 -14.49
C VAL A 821 -8.07 -20.61 -15.64
N ASP A 822 -7.51 -19.76 -16.50
CA ASP A 822 -8.17 -19.21 -17.69
C ASP A 822 -9.41 -18.34 -17.40
N VAL A 823 -9.54 -17.81 -16.17
CA VAL A 823 -10.62 -16.90 -15.73
C VAL A 823 -10.11 -15.76 -14.86
N GLN A 824 -9.34 -16.02 -13.80
CA GLN A 824 -8.94 -15.02 -12.79
C GLN A 824 -7.49 -15.23 -12.33
N LEU A 825 -6.74 -14.14 -12.24
CA LEU A 825 -5.35 -14.12 -11.74
C LEU A 825 -5.22 -13.28 -10.47
N GLU A 826 -4.29 -13.67 -9.62
CA GLU A 826 -3.85 -12.88 -8.46
C GLU A 826 -2.35 -12.56 -8.58
N CYS A 827 -1.99 -11.29 -8.43
CA CYS A 827 -0.64 -10.78 -8.60
C CYS A 827 -0.21 -9.87 -7.43
N HIS A 828 1.04 -9.98 -7.04
CA HIS A 828 1.74 -9.04 -6.17
C HIS A 828 2.94 -8.46 -6.92
N SER A 829 3.01 -7.14 -7.12
CA SER A 829 4.00 -6.50 -8.00
C SER A 829 5.27 -6.03 -7.29
N GLY A 830 5.25 -5.92 -5.96
CA GLY A 830 6.40 -5.43 -5.20
C GLY A 830 6.01 -4.72 -3.90
N SER A 831 7.01 -4.13 -3.26
CA SER A 831 6.86 -3.44 -1.97
C SER A 831 7.53 -2.08 -1.96
N ILE A 832 6.95 -1.15 -1.20
CA ILE A 832 7.50 0.18 -0.94
C ILE A 832 7.68 0.32 0.57
N ALA A 833 8.92 0.37 1.03
CA ALA A 833 9.22 0.70 2.42
C ALA A 833 9.41 2.22 2.55
N ILE A 834 8.39 2.89 3.10
CA ILE A 834 8.45 4.32 3.41
C ILE A 834 9.21 4.58 4.72
N GLY A 835 9.22 3.58 5.61
CA GLY A 835 9.95 3.63 6.88
C GLY A 835 11.05 2.58 6.98
N SER A 836 12.08 2.89 7.77
CA SER A 836 13.20 2.00 8.02
C SER A 836 13.02 1.27 9.36
N VAL A 837 12.74 -0.03 9.27
CA VAL A 837 12.66 -0.93 10.43
C VAL A 837 13.99 -0.98 11.19
N HIS A 838 15.10 -1.04 10.45
CA HIS A 838 16.43 -1.02 11.04
C HIS A 838 16.66 0.24 11.88
N ARG A 839 16.30 1.41 11.37
CA ARG A 839 16.45 2.67 12.10
C ARG A 839 15.54 2.75 13.33
N PHE A 840 14.30 2.28 13.22
CA PHE A 840 13.37 2.27 14.34
C PHE A 840 13.93 1.45 15.52
N TYR A 841 14.35 0.20 15.25
CA TYR A 841 14.96 -0.63 16.29
C TYR A 841 16.31 -0.10 16.77
N LEU A 842 17.12 0.48 15.89
CA LEU A 842 18.38 1.13 16.29
C LEU A 842 18.13 2.24 17.30
N LEU A 843 17.14 3.13 17.06
CA LEU A 843 16.82 4.21 18.00
C LEU A 843 16.24 3.68 19.32
N VAL A 844 15.42 2.62 19.28
CA VAL A 844 14.91 1.95 20.49
C VAL A 844 16.06 1.34 21.29
N VAL A 845 16.90 0.52 20.66
CA VAL A 845 18.06 -0.14 21.29
C VAL A 845 19.05 0.89 21.82
N PHE A 846 19.32 1.95 21.05
CA PHE A 846 20.17 3.06 21.50
C PHE A 846 19.61 3.74 22.75
N THR A 847 18.29 3.96 22.79
CA THR A 847 17.62 4.56 23.95
C THR A 847 17.72 3.65 25.18
N VAL A 848 17.39 2.37 25.03
CA VAL A 848 17.47 1.36 26.10
C VAL A 848 18.92 1.20 26.59
N GLY A 849 19.87 1.03 25.66
CA GLY A 849 21.28 0.85 25.94
C GLY A 849 21.91 2.05 26.63
N SER A 850 21.54 3.28 26.25
CA SER A 850 22.01 4.50 26.92
C SER A 850 21.56 4.57 28.38
N VAL A 851 20.30 4.17 28.66
CA VAL A 851 19.78 4.14 30.03
C VAL A 851 20.45 3.03 30.85
N VAL A 852 20.48 1.80 30.33
CA VAL A 852 21.09 0.66 31.03
C VAL A 852 22.59 0.88 31.26
N GLY A 853 23.32 1.36 30.26
CA GLY A 853 24.73 1.72 30.38
C GLY A 853 24.98 2.77 31.46
N SER A 854 24.13 3.80 31.54
CA SER A 854 24.24 4.81 32.61
C SER A 854 24.08 4.22 34.01
N VAL A 855 23.24 3.20 34.17
CA VAL A 855 23.04 2.47 35.43
C VAL A 855 24.23 1.54 35.72
N LEU A 856 24.73 0.81 34.72
CA LEU A 856 25.87 -0.11 34.89
C LEU A 856 27.15 0.63 35.27
N VAL A 857 27.44 1.78 34.65
CA VAL A 857 28.59 2.62 35.02
C VAL A 857 28.51 3.03 36.50
N GLN A 858 27.32 3.32 37.01
CA GLN A 858 27.13 3.67 38.42
C GLN A 858 27.37 2.47 39.35
N LEU A 859 26.94 1.27 38.96
CA LEU A 859 27.21 0.04 39.72
C LEU A 859 28.72 -0.29 39.73
N GLY A 860 29.42 -0.03 38.62
CA GLY A 860 30.85 -0.27 38.45
C GLY A 860 31.74 0.70 39.24
N CYS A 861 31.52 2.01 39.14
CA CYS A 861 32.33 3.03 39.82
C CYS A 861 32.28 2.95 41.36
N ASN A 862 31.25 2.32 41.93
CA ASN A 862 31.15 2.13 43.38
C ASN A 862 31.77 0.83 43.87
N ARG A 863 31.97 -0.18 43.00
CA ARG A 863 32.75 -1.38 43.37
C ARG A 863 34.22 -1.04 43.58
N THR A 864 34.77 -0.15 42.77
CA THR A 864 36.16 0.33 42.93
C THR A 864 36.33 1.19 44.19
N SER A 865 35.35 2.04 44.52
CA SER A 865 35.37 2.82 45.77
C SER A 865 35.29 1.97 47.06
N LYS A 866 34.77 0.75 47.01
CA LYS A 866 34.69 -0.16 48.17
C LYS A 866 35.92 -1.08 48.33
N VAL A 867 36.77 -1.17 47.32
CA VAL A 867 38.01 -2.00 47.36
C VAL A 867 39.23 -1.17 47.78
N SER A 868 39.13 0.16 47.76
CA SER A 868 40.18 1.10 48.19
C SER A 868 39.90 1.78 49.54
N GLY A 869 39.01 1.20 50.37
CA GLY A 869 38.70 1.67 51.72
C GLY A 869 39.17 0.69 52.79
#